data_AF-A0A1G9SKE0-F1
#
_entry.id   AF-A0A1G9SKE0-F1
#
_cell.length_a   1.000
_cell.length_b   1.000
_cell.length_c   1.000
_cell.angle_alpha   90.00
_cell.angle_beta   90.00
_cell.angle_gamma   90.00
#
_symmetry.space_group_name_H-M   'P 1'
#
loop_
_entity.id
_entity.type
_entity.pdbx_description
1 polymer ?
#
loop_
_entity_poly.entity_id
_entity_poly.type
_entity_poly.pdbx_seq_one_letter_code
_entity_poly.pdbx_strand_id
1 'polypeptide(L)'
;MSAGRGLFISNFSGTEQDILSDSIFSSLPAGAALVSEKKEILLTNQKWKDLCKQLDLSSGESGSGNTLSDVLLNEGCSAGPARVIENELEKIIEDEKEEFIKEIAAEKNGIKKWFELRISRYMDGALILKKEITEKKKKEKEMEKLLAEYETIFDNVQSSIFLLDVEEEDGDIKFQRLNPREEELTGLSTEEVQDRTPLEVLGEDPGREVEENYRRCMEKKEVVKYRERLDLPGGIRFWETVLAPVIVDNRVEKIVGSSRDITKERTERLKTDALFENNTSAVVMLDSEGRIEDINDEFQEVFGYELSEIESEHLDDVLERGREGYCDREKTERLLQGEKIKGEGTRFDKHGNPGEFIYHGIPIIVEEEVIGFYALYDDITELKQAESELMREKEKLEMTQFSLDNASLMIFRTGSEGEILYANNQACEKLGYQQEELEGSEVSRIIDEKEFIDRKDFWRKIKEEDSFSYERKFITKNGEKFPVFIVSQYFQYEEEEYEFVFASDITEQKKMEEELKIRERQYRKIFESAPVGMELKNSDGIILDVNERTCQITGYDKDELIGESIFTALVPEFHSEKARENFQKVLSGQEREQILPAIKKTGESYYVNLKDTKIQLPGGEDGVLSMRIDVTDRLEAERKLKEEKERFRSLAETSLFGLFVLKEEFKYVNPALEEITGYSRDEIHDMKFWEIVAPEHQSMVRRRRRALLAGKNVPSSYEFELQRKDGEKRWILFSGTRIDYEGETAILGTAIDISERKKAQEKLEIREEQYRKIFEMAPVGLMLEDEEGNILEVNEKLCEITGYEEEELLGNNIMDTLVIPELREQARENMERILAGENLEFKGFSRRKNGEKYYLHLFETKVSLPREEEGILSIQLDITDLKEKEEELKYLSYHDTLTDLYNRTFLEEEMKRLNTERQHPLSIIYCDVNGLKIVNDTYGHRAGDELLKKVADIMNSITRDEDLVSRWAGDEYVILLPDTDYSTAQKIAGRLEQTCREAKFRDIPITLGIGIAVKKDLEEEFGEVLTRADKRMYNDKLTKSQSTENKLVRNMLNTLGTKSAETKEHAMRLTDLAHRLGEKIKLSSDELNKLSLLATLHDIGKTTISEKILTKEEKLTEEEWQTIKEHPERGYKIAAATEEFAPMARAILHHHEHWNGTGYPKGLRGEEIPLLSRIIAIVDAYDVMTAGRPYKEAVSKEEALQEIKRCAGSQFDPELVKKFVEMIK
;
A
#
# COMPACT_ATOMS: atom_id res chain seq x y z
N MET A 1 -45.16 44.04 62.25
CA MET A 1 -46.32 44.47 63.07
C MET A 1 -46.40 45.99 63.04
N SER A 2 -47.62 46.49 62.81
CA SER A 2 -48.22 47.78 63.19
C SER A 2 -47.38 48.97 63.69
N ALA A 3 -47.73 50.13 63.12
CA ALA A 3 -47.45 51.52 63.49
C ALA A 3 -47.45 51.90 64.99
N GLY A 4 -46.71 52.97 65.31
CA GLY A 4 -46.80 53.75 66.56
C GLY A 4 -46.14 55.13 66.41
N ARG A 5 -46.92 56.19 66.68
CA ARG A 5 -46.67 57.64 66.48
C ARG A 5 -45.80 58.31 67.55
N GLY A 6 -45.21 59.46 67.15
CA GLY A 6 -45.08 60.71 67.94
C GLY A 6 -43.80 60.87 68.77
N LEU A 7 -43.28 62.05 69.09
CA LEU A 7 -43.66 63.46 68.89
C LEU A 7 -42.51 64.33 69.49
N PHE A 8 -42.36 65.57 68.99
CA PHE A 8 -41.61 66.73 69.54
C PHE A 8 -40.08 66.83 69.40
N ILE A 9 -39.66 67.84 68.61
CA ILE A 9 -38.50 68.68 68.91
C ILE A 9 -39.04 70.11 69.10
N SER A 10 -38.74 70.72 70.24
CA SER A 10 -38.98 72.14 70.50
C SER A 10 -37.67 72.80 70.93
N ASN A 11 -37.32 73.86 70.21
CA ASN A 11 -36.46 74.99 70.56
C ASN A 11 -35.05 74.70 71.09
N PHE A 12 -34.04 74.97 70.26
CA PHE A 12 -32.72 75.38 70.72
C PHE A 12 -32.39 76.78 70.19
N SER A 13 -32.51 77.76 71.08
CA SER A 13 -31.84 79.06 70.99
C SER A 13 -30.72 79.06 72.03
N GLY A 14 -29.46 78.95 71.61
CA GLY A 14 -28.32 78.98 72.53
C GLY A 14 -26.99 78.64 71.86
N THR A 15 -26.10 79.63 71.87
CA THR A 15 -24.64 79.67 71.63
C THR A 15 -23.82 78.39 71.84
N GLU A 16 -22.90 78.16 70.88
CA GLU A 16 -21.66 77.36 70.93
C GLU A 16 -21.70 75.92 71.47
N GLN A 17 -21.34 74.99 70.57
CA GLN A 17 -20.91 73.60 70.79
C GLN A 17 -21.97 72.63 71.36
N ASP A 18 -22.63 71.90 70.46
CA ASP A 18 -22.95 70.50 70.72
C ASP A 18 -22.58 69.61 69.53
N ILE A 19 -21.71 68.67 69.83
CA ILE A 19 -20.96 67.80 68.93
C ILE A 19 -21.86 66.61 68.55
N LEU A 20 -22.44 66.65 67.36
CA LEU A 20 -22.56 65.41 66.58
C LEU A 20 -21.14 65.03 66.17
N SER A 21 -20.69 63.86 66.61
CA SER A 21 -19.29 63.43 66.60
C SER A 21 -18.57 63.75 65.29
N ASP A 22 -17.61 64.67 65.36
CA ASP A 22 -16.62 64.92 64.29
C ASP A 22 -15.99 63.60 63.77
N SER A 23 -15.96 62.56 64.60
CA SER A 23 -15.51 61.19 64.27
C SER A 23 -16.42 60.46 63.26
N ILE A 24 -17.76 60.54 63.37
CA ILE A 24 -18.66 59.83 62.44
C ILE A 24 -18.73 60.57 61.11
N PHE A 25 -18.82 61.89 61.13
CA PHE A 25 -18.88 62.69 59.89
C PHE A 25 -17.56 62.61 59.09
N SER A 26 -16.41 62.52 59.78
CA SER A 26 -15.10 62.33 59.15
C SER A 26 -14.83 60.91 58.65
N SER A 27 -15.52 59.89 59.17
CA SER A 27 -15.33 58.49 58.76
C SER A 27 -16.25 58.04 57.62
N LEU A 28 -17.14 58.91 57.12
CA LEU A 28 -18.00 58.59 55.99
C LEU A 28 -17.18 58.20 54.75
N PRO A 29 -17.57 57.13 54.03
CA PRO A 29 -16.80 56.61 52.90
C PRO A 29 -16.87 57.52 51.66
N ALA A 30 -17.78 58.51 51.62
CA ALA A 30 -17.96 59.49 50.54
C ALA A 30 -17.63 60.93 51.00
N GLY A 31 -17.50 61.86 50.06
CA GLY A 31 -17.45 63.28 50.41
C GLY A 31 -18.77 63.71 51.01
N ALA A 32 -18.77 64.39 52.16
CA ALA A 32 -19.99 64.81 52.84
C ALA A 32 -19.97 66.32 53.16
N ALA A 33 -21.12 66.98 53.01
CA ALA A 33 -21.35 68.39 53.37
C ALA A 33 -22.69 68.57 54.11
N LEU A 34 -22.71 69.39 55.16
CA LEU A 34 -23.91 69.78 55.91
C LEU A 34 -24.33 71.20 55.54
N VAL A 35 -25.62 71.41 55.32
CA VAL A 35 -26.22 72.67 54.87
C VAL A 35 -27.23 73.18 55.90
N SER A 36 -27.25 74.50 56.14
CA SER A 36 -28.18 75.18 57.05
C SER A 36 -29.57 75.42 56.46
N GLU A 37 -30.52 75.85 57.30
CA GLU A 37 -31.85 76.35 56.90
C GLU A 37 -31.77 77.52 55.88
N LYS A 38 -30.66 78.26 55.87
CA LYS A 38 -30.40 79.37 54.94
C LYS A 38 -29.68 78.93 53.65
N LYS A 39 -29.59 77.62 53.41
CA LYS A 39 -28.93 76.98 52.24
C LYS A 39 -27.41 77.16 52.16
N GLU A 40 -26.78 77.65 53.22
CA GLU A 40 -25.32 77.79 53.29
C GLU A 40 -24.68 76.50 53.84
N ILE A 41 -23.58 76.04 53.23
CA ILE A 41 -22.80 74.90 53.71
C ILE A 41 -22.09 75.28 55.02
N LEU A 42 -22.42 74.55 56.08
CA LEU A 42 -21.87 74.72 57.42
C LEU A 42 -20.56 73.94 57.60
N LEU A 43 -20.52 72.68 57.17
CA LEU A 43 -19.41 71.75 57.43
C LEU A 43 -19.16 70.83 56.24
N THR A 44 -17.90 70.45 56.00
CA THR A 44 -17.50 69.48 54.96
C THR A 44 -16.42 68.53 55.49
N ASN A 45 -16.45 67.24 55.15
CA ASN A 45 -15.42 66.28 55.55
C ASN A 45 -14.17 66.32 54.63
N GLN A 46 -13.10 65.59 54.99
CA GLN A 46 -11.86 65.62 54.21
C GLN A 46 -12.05 65.10 52.78
N LYS A 47 -12.83 64.03 52.60
CA LYS A 47 -13.12 63.48 51.27
C LYS A 47 -13.85 64.47 50.36
N TRP A 48 -14.76 65.29 50.89
CA TRP A 48 -15.43 66.35 50.12
C TRP A 48 -14.40 67.36 49.59
N LYS A 49 -13.48 67.79 50.46
CA LYS A 49 -12.40 68.72 50.09
C LYS A 49 -11.46 68.10 49.05
N ASP A 50 -11.15 66.81 49.17
CA ASP A 50 -10.31 66.09 48.22
C ASP A 50 -10.99 66.00 46.84
N LEU A 51 -12.31 65.73 46.80
CA LEU A 51 -13.08 65.74 45.54
C LEU A 51 -13.15 67.14 44.90
N CYS A 52 -13.24 68.20 45.70
CA CYS A 52 -13.18 69.59 45.19
C CYS A 52 -11.77 69.94 44.65
N LYS A 53 -10.71 69.51 45.36
CA LYS A 53 -9.32 69.71 44.91
C LYS A 53 -9.00 69.00 43.60
N GLN A 54 -9.63 67.86 43.33
CA GLN A 54 -9.47 67.16 42.04
C GLN A 54 -10.02 67.97 40.85
N LEU A 55 -10.83 69.00 41.11
CA LEU A 55 -11.30 69.99 40.12
C LEU A 55 -10.60 71.35 40.28
N ASP A 56 -9.45 71.39 40.97
CA ASP A 56 -8.58 72.56 41.10
C ASP A 56 -9.22 73.76 41.85
N LEU A 57 -10.09 73.47 42.83
CA LEU A 57 -10.74 74.48 43.66
C LEU A 57 -9.90 74.88 44.89
N SER A 58 -9.90 76.19 45.17
CA SER A 58 -9.27 76.72 46.39
C SER A 58 -10.13 76.42 47.64
N SER A 59 -9.51 76.42 48.82
CA SER A 59 -10.21 76.11 50.09
C SER A 59 -11.35 77.07 50.44
N GLY A 60 -11.37 78.27 49.85
CA GLY A 60 -12.46 79.25 50.01
C GLY A 60 -13.67 78.96 49.10
N GLU A 61 -13.47 78.21 48.02
CA GLU A 61 -14.51 77.86 47.04
C GLU A 61 -15.14 76.49 47.32
N SER A 62 -14.59 75.72 48.27
CA SER A 62 -14.90 74.29 48.48
C SER A 62 -15.96 73.98 49.54
N GLY A 63 -16.69 74.97 50.09
CA GLY A 63 -17.81 74.67 51.00
C GLY A 63 -18.21 75.76 51.98
N SER A 64 -17.47 75.95 53.07
CA SER A 64 -18.01 76.66 54.24
C SER A 64 -18.33 78.14 53.95
N GLY A 65 -19.61 78.51 54.12
CA GLY A 65 -20.13 79.87 53.86
C GLY A 65 -20.63 80.14 52.44
N ASN A 66 -20.57 79.17 51.52
CA ASN A 66 -21.16 79.27 50.18
C ASN A 66 -22.46 78.43 50.09
N THR A 67 -23.32 78.74 49.12
CA THR A 67 -24.47 77.88 48.81
C THR A 67 -24.01 76.65 48.02
N LEU A 68 -24.83 75.58 48.01
CA LEU A 68 -24.53 74.40 47.19
C LEU A 68 -24.44 74.76 45.71
N SER A 69 -25.35 75.62 45.21
CA SER A 69 -25.30 76.12 43.83
C SER A 69 -23.97 76.79 43.51
N ASP A 70 -23.45 77.65 44.39
CA ASP A 70 -22.18 78.35 44.18
C ASP A 70 -21.01 77.37 44.07
N VAL A 71 -20.96 76.34 44.94
CA VAL A 71 -19.92 75.32 44.89
C VAL A 71 -20.00 74.52 43.58
N LEU A 72 -21.20 74.13 43.14
CA LEU A 72 -21.37 73.39 41.88
C LEU A 72 -21.03 74.22 40.64
N LEU A 73 -21.37 75.51 40.64
CA LEU A 73 -20.98 76.43 39.57
C LEU A 73 -19.46 76.64 39.55
N ASN A 74 -18.84 76.78 40.73
CA ASN A 74 -17.40 76.89 40.86
C ASN A 74 -16.67 75.61 40.43
N GLU A 75 -17.30 74.44 40.55
CA GLU A 75 -16.82 73.15 40.01
C GLU A 75 -16.96 73.03 38.48
N GLY A 76 -17.59 73.99 37.81
CA GLY A 76 -17.81 73.96 36.37
C GLY A 76 -19.04 73.16 35.96
N CYS A 77 -20.01 72.97 36.85
CA CYS A 77 -21.34 72.48 36.49
C CYS A 77 -22.12 73.57 35.74
N SER A 78 -22.95 73.18 34.76
CA SER A 78 -23.79 74.15 34.05
C SER A 78 -24.89 74.73 34.94
N ALA A 79 -25.31 75.97 34.67
CA ALA A 79 -26.26 76.70 35.52
C ALA A 79 -27.65 76.06 35.61
N GLY A 80 -28.05 75.24 34.63
CA GLY A 80 -29.33 74.52 34.63
C GLY A 80 -29.41 73.47 35.75
N PRO A 81 -28.56 72.43 35.73
CA PRO A 81 -28.47 71.42 36.79
C PRO A 81 -28.24 72.00 38.18
N ALA A 82 -27.37 73.02 38.32
CA ALA A 82 -27.11 73.68 39.60
C ALA A 82 -28.39 74.33 40.18
N ARG A 83 -29.22 74.95 39.32
CA ARG A 83 -30.51 75.55 39.73
C ARG A 83 -31.57 74.51 40.08
N VAL A 84 -31.59 73.37 39.37
CA VAL A 84 -32.48 72.25 39.71
C VAL A 84 -32.14 71.67 41.08
N ILE A 85 -30.86 71.48 41.35
CA ILE A 85 -30.38 70.99 42.65
C ILE A 85 -30.73 71.97 43.77
N GLU A 86 -30.55 73.28 43.55
CA GLU A 86 -30.90 74.30 44.54
C GLU A 86 -32.41 74.33 44.85
N ASN A 87 -33.27 74.19 43.83
CA ASN A 87 -34.71 74.10 44.03
C ASN A 87 -35.12 72.81 44.76
N GLU A 88 -34.47 71.68 44.48
CA GLU A 88 -34.76 70.41 45.16
C GLU A 88 -34.23 70.40 46.60
N LEU A 89 -33.11 71.09 46.86
CA LEU A 89 -32.60 71.34 48.21
C LEU A 89 -33.58 72.19 49.02
N GLU A 90 -34.19 73.23 48.44
CA GLU A 90 -35.22 74.05 49.09
C GLU A 90 -36.43 73.22 49.51
N LYS A 91 -36.94 72.37 48.61
CA LYS A 91 -38.03 71.43 48.93
C LYS A 91 -37.67 70.46 50.06
N ILE A 92 -36.41 70.01 50.13
CA ILE A 92 -35.95 69.12 51.21
C ILE A 92 -35.91 69.85 52.56
N ILE A 93 -35.49 71.11 52.57
CA ILE A 93 -35.46 71.94 53.80
C ILE A 93 -36.89 72.30 54.25
N GLU A 94 -37.78 72.61 53.31
CA GLU A 94 -39.19 72.98 53.56
C GLU A 94 -40.11 71.78 53.92
N ASP A 95 -39.56 70.56 54.01
CA ASP A 95 -40.29 69.30 54.28
C ASP A 95 -41.22 68.83 53.16
N GLU A 96 -41.03 69.32 51.93
CA GLU A 96 -41.78 68.86 50.76
C GLU A 96 -41.19 67.56 50.16
N LYS A 97 -39.95 67.19 50.53
CA LYS A 97 -39.24 66.01 49.99
C LYS A 97 -38.20 65.45 50.98
N GLU A 98 -38.13 64.12 51.15
CA GLU A 98 -37.17 63.51 52.10
C GLU A 98 -35.74 63.37 51.55
N GLU A 99 -35.61 63.00 50.27
CA GLU A 99 -34.32 62.72 49.62
C GLU A 99 -34.35 63.03 48.11
N PHE A 100 -33.20 63.42 47.57
CA PHE A 100 -32.98 63.64 46.14
C PHE A 100 -31.60 63.13 45.72
N ILE A 101 -31.56 62.35 44.64
CA ILE A 101 -30.31 61.86 44.03
C ILE A 101 -30.18 62.43 42.63
N LYS A 102 -28.99 62.95 42.29
CA LYS A 102 -28.71 63.48 40.97
C LYS A 102 -27.27 63.26 40.56
N GLU A 103 -27.09 62.71 39.36
CA GLU A 103 -25.80 62.68 38.69
C GLU A 103 -25.54 64.01 37.97
N ILE A 104 -24.35 64.56 38.13
CA ILE A 104 -23.92 65.81 37.51
C ILE A 104 -22.54 65.67 36.86
N ALA A 105 -22.33 66.40 35.78
CA ALA A 105 -21.03 66.58 35.16
C ALA A 105 -20.48 67.95 35.57
N ALA A 106 -19.23 67.95 36.05
CA ALA A 106 -18.48 69.14 36.41
C ALA A 106 -17.22 69.21 35.54
N GLU A 107 -16.98 70.34 34.90
CA GLU A 107 -15.85 70.53 33.98
C GLU A 107 -15.15 71.86 34.22
N LYS A 108 -13.91 71.80 34.70
CA LYS A 108 -13.09 72.98 34.99
C LYS A 108 -11.65 72.74 34.57
N ASN A 109 -11.02 73.74 33.94
CA ASN A 109 -9.64 73.68 33.46
C ASN A 109 -9.30 72.43 32.62
N GLY A 110 -10.26 71.92 31.84
CA GLY A 110 -10.09 70.73 31.01
C GLY A 110 -10.25 69.39 31.74
N ILE A 111 -10.51 69.40 33.05
CA ILE A 111 -10.79 68.20 33.84
C ILE A 111 -12.30 68.02 33.92
N LYS A 112 -12.83 66.98 33.26
CA LYS A 112 -14.25 66.61 33.30
C LYS A 112 -14.45 65.41 34.23
N LYS A 113 -15.31 65.56 35.23
CA LYS A 113 -15.69 64.47 36.14
C LYS A 113 -17.20 64.36 36.29
N TRP A 114 -17.65 63.14 36.61
CA TRP A 114 -19.04 62.86 36.94
C TRP A 114 -19.19 62.55 38.42
N PHE A 115 -20.16 63.17 39.06
CA PHE A 115 -20.47 62.96 40.46
C PHE A 115 -21.93 62.58 40.65
N GLU A 116 -22.19 61.64 41.54
CA GLU A 116 -23.50 61.39 42.11
C GLU A 116 -23.63 62.21 43.39
N LEU A 117 -24.66 63.05 43.45
CA LEU A 117 -25.05 63.81 44.63
C LEU A 117 -26.30 63.20 45.23
N ARG A 118 -26.26 62.93 46.53
CA ARG A 118 -27.41 62.50 47.33
C ARG A 118 -27.66 63.52 48.42
N ILE A 119 -28.83 64.13 48.40
CA ILE A 119 -29.25 65.20 49.31
C ILE A 119 -30.40 64.65 50.14
N SER A 120 -30.28 64.68 51.46
CA SER A 120 -31.28 64.16 52.37
C SER A 120 -31.52 65.16 53.51
N ARG A 121 -32.75 65.23 54.04
CA ARG A 121 -33.07 66.15 55.15
C ARG A 121 -32.21 65.82 56.38
N TYR A 122 -31.69 66.85 57.05
CA TYR A 122 -30.94 66.71 58.28
C TYR A 122 -31.25 67.85 59.25
N MET A 123 -32.01 67.56 60.31
CA MET A 123 -32.53 68.56 61.25
C MET A 123 -33.33 69.65 60.50
N ASP A 124 -32.98 70.92 60.71
CA ASP A 124 -33.58 72.08 60.03
C ASP A 124 -32.86 72.43 58.70
N GLY A 125 -31.94 71.57 58.23
CA GLY A 125 -31.16 71.73 57.01
C GLY A 125 -31.04 70.44 56.19
N ALA A 126 -29.91 70.21 55.53
CA ALA A 126 -29.68 69.03 54.67
C ALA A 126 -28.26 68.45 54.77
N LEU A 127 -28.14 67.13 54.59
CA LEU A 127 -26.88 66.41 54.41
C LEU A 127 -26.70 66.07 52.93
N ILE A 128 -25.52 66.33 52.40
CA ILE A 128 -25.14 66.03 51.02
C ILE A 128 -24.01 65.03 51.01
N LEU A 129 -24.18 63.93 50.28
CA LEU A 129 -23.12 62.98 49.96
C LEU A 129 -22.74 63.11 48.49
N LYS A 130 -21.44 63.19 48.22
CA LYS A 130 -20.85 63.32 46.89
C LYS A 130 -19.89 62.15 46.63
N LYS A 131 -20.15 61.41 45.54
CA LYS A 131 -19.34 60.27 45.10
C LYS A 131 -18.91 60.46 43.65
N GLU A 132 -17.64 60.20 43.33
CA GLU A 132 -17.17 60.18 41.95
C GLU A 132 -17.64 58.91 41.22
N ILE A 133 -18.22 59.09 40.03
CA ILE A 133 -18.72 58.00 39.17
C ILE A 133 -18.16 58.09 37.73
N THR A 134 -17.06 58.83 37.53
CA THR A 134 -16.46 59.08 36.20
C THR A 134 -16.15 57.80 35.43
N GLU A 135 -15.58 56.78 36.08
CA GLU A 135 -15.30 55.48 35.42
C GLU A 135 -16.57 54.75 35.01
N LYS A 136 -17.61 54.77 35.84
CA LYS A 136 -18.91 54.15 35.51
C LYS A 136 -19.52 54.78 34.26
N LYS A 137 -19.47 56.13 34.16
CA LYS A 137 -19.98 56.87 33.00
C LYS A 137 -19.17 56.68 31.73
N LYS A 138 -17.85 56.51 31.85
CA LYS A 138 -17.01 56.19 30.69
C LYS A 138 -17.39 54.84 30.09
N LYS A 139 -17.65 53.83 30.95
CA LYS A 139 -18.07 52.49 30.55
C LYS A 139 -19.47 52.45 29.91
N GLU A 140 -20.45 53.19 30.44
CA GLU A 140 -21.80 53.29 29.84
C GLU A 140 -21.76 53.88 28.42
N LYS A 141 -20.89 54.87 28.19
CA LYS A 141 -20.75 55.52 26.87
C LYS A 141 -19.96 54.69 25.85
N GLU A 142 -19.03 53.87 26.33
CA GLU A 142 -18.37 52.83 25.51
C GLU A 142 -19.38 51.78 25.04
N MET A 143 -20.36 51.42 25.88
CA MET A 143 -21.42 50.45 25.54
C MET A 143 -22.35 50.92 24.41
N GLU A 144 -22.80 52.18 24.44
CA GLU A 144 -23.65 52.74 23.36
C GLU A 144 -22.92 52.83 22.01
N LYS A 145 -21.60 53.07 22.03
CA LYS A 145 -20.78 53.14 20.82
C LYS A 145 -20.60 51.76 20.17
N LEU A 146 -20.38 50.74 21.00
CA LEU A 146 -20.27 49.33 20.58
C LEU A 146 -21.52 48.82 19.85
N LEU A 147 -22.72 49.20 20.33
CA LEU A 147 -23.99 48.76 19.73
C LEU A 147 -24.23 49.32 18.33
N ALA A 148 -23.79 50.55 18.05
CA ALA A 148 -23.89 51.14 16.71
C ALA A 148 -22.86 50.56 15.72
N GLU A 149 -21.70 50.12 16.21
CA GLU A 149 -20.68 49.44 15.42
C GLU A 149 -21.14 48.04 14.98
N TYR A 150 -21.92 47.35 15.80
CA TYR A 150 -22.51 46.04 15.49
C TYR A 150 -23.49 46.08 14.29
N GLU A 151 -24.44 47.02 14.27
CA GLU A 151 -25.43 47.17 13.18
C GLU A 151 -24.75 47.37 11.81
N THR A 152 -23.64 48.12 11.78
CA THR A 152 -22.93 48.42 10.53
C THR A 152 -22.20 47.22 9.95
N ILE A 153 -21.71 46.30 10.81
CA ILE A 153 -21.00 45.09 10.39
C ILE A 153 -21.98 44.08 9.79
N PHE A 154 -23.14 43.87 10.42
CA PHE A 154 -24.12 42.88 9.98
C PHE A 154 -24.66 43.15 8.57
N ASP A 155 -24.95 44.43 8.25
CA ASP A 155 -25.58 44.82 6.98
C ASP A 155 -24.61 44.89 5.79
N ASN A 156 -23.30 44.99 6.01
CA ASN A 156 -22.31 45.24 4.94
C ASN A 156 -21.42 44.03 4.61
N VAL A 157 -21.65 42.88 5.23
CA VAL A 157 -20.89 41.64 4.95
C VAL A 157 -21.45 40.95 3.70
N GLN A 158 -20.54 40.53 2.81
CA GLN A 158 -20.86 39.89 1.52
C GLN A 158 -21.22 38.39 1.63
N SER A 159 -21.12 37.81 2.82
CA SER A 159 -21.53 36.44 3.13
C SER A 159 -23.00 36.41 3.57
N SER A 160 -23.74 35.36 3.29
CA SER A 160 -25.08 35.16 3.83
C SER A 160 -25.01 34.89 5.33
N ILE A 161 -25.71 35.71 6.11
CA ILE A 161 -25.74 35.62 7.58
C ILE A 161 -27.18 35.81 8.04
N PHE A 162 -27.60 34.99 9.01
CA PHE A 162 -28.87 35.11 9.70
C PHE A 162 -28.69 34.99 11.21
N LEU A 163 -29.61 35.59 11.96
CA LEU A 163 -29.60 35.64 13.41
C LEU A 163 -30.88 35.01 13.96
N LEU A 164 -30.74 34.17 14.98
CA LEU A 164 -31.83 33.46 15.63
C LEU A 164 -31.89 33.81 17.12
N ASP A 165 -33.09 34.00 17.64
CA ASP A 165 -33.36 34.12 19.08
C ASP A 165 -33.76 32.76 19.66
N VAL A 166 -33.37 32.52 20.92
CA VAL A 166 -33.72 31.31 21.70
C VAL A 166 -34.61 31.71 22.88
N GLU A 167 -35.89 31.32 22.88
CA GLU A 167 -36.87 31.72 23.90
C GLU A 167 -36.74 30.95 25.22
N GLU A 168 -37.09 31.61 26.34
CA GLU A 168 -36.73 31.11 27.67
C GLU A 168 -37.59 29.97 28.21
N GLU A 169 -38.88 29.90 27.83
CA GLU A 169 -39.87 29.02 28.45
C GLU A 169 -40.01 27.65 27.73
N ASP A 170 -39.87 27.60 26.40
CA ASP A 170 -40.11 26.40 25.59
C ASP A 170 -38.89 25.93 24.76
N GLY A 171 -37.81 26.73 24.68
CA GLY A 171 -36.61 26.41 23.89
C GLY A 171 -36.80 26.56 22.38
N ASP A 172 -37.86 27.26 21.96
CA ASP A 172 -38.15 27.57 20.57
C ASP A 172 -37.09 28.51 19.97
N ILE A 173 -36.70 28.21 18.73
CA ILE A 173 -35.70 28.96 17.97
C ILE A 173 -36.43 29.69 16.84
N LYS A 174 -36.33 31.02 16.83
CA LYS A 174 -37.02 31.88 15.85
C LYS A 174 -36.03 32.75 15.09
N PHE A 175 -36.32 33.02 13.82
CA PHE A 175 -35.54 33.97 13.05
C PHE A 175 -35.72 35.38 13.61
N GLN A 176 -34.62 36.04 13.93
CA GLN A 176 -34.63 37.43 14.35
C GLN A 176 -34.37 38.37 13.17
N ARG A 177 -33.39 38.03 12.32
CA ARG A 177 -32.95 38.92 11.23
C ARG A 177 -32.14 38.17 10.17
N LEU A 178 -32.29 38.57 8.91
CA LEU A 178 -31.41 38.17 7.80
C LEU A 178 -30.56 39.37 7.35
N ASN A 179 -29.36 39.13 6.86
CA ASN A 179 -28.59 40.17 6.19
C ASN A 179 -28.95 40.27 4.69
N PRO A 180 -28.66 41.39 4.01
CA PRO A 180 -29.11 41.58 2.62
C PRO A 180 -28.64 40.51 1.61
N ARG A 181 -27.51 39.85 1.89
CA ARG A 181 -27.00 38.77 1.02
C ARG A 181 -27.78 37.48 1.18
N GLU A 182 -28.17 37.14 2.41
CA GLU A 182 -29.04 36.00 2.71
C GLU A 182 -30.40 36.19 2.03
N GLU A 183 -30.95 37.41 2.06
CA GLU A 183 -32.21 37.71 1.37
C GLU A 183 -32.13 37.53 -0.15
N GLU A 184 -31.00 37.92 -0.77
CA GLU A 184 -30.77 37.77 -2.21
C GLU A 184 -30.68 36.28 -2.64
N LEU A 185 -29.93 35.47 -1.89
CA LEU A 185 -29.66 34.08 -2.28
C LEU A 185 -30.82 33.13 -1.95
N THR A 186 -31.53 33.37 -0.84
CA THR A 186 -32.69 32.58 -0.44
C THR A 186 -33.99 33.05 -1.10
N GLY A 187 -34.08 34.35 -1.44
CA GLY A 187 -35.29 35.00 -1.90
C GLY A 187 -36.31 35.31 -0.78
N LEU A 188 -35.93 35.17 0.49
CA LEU A 188 -36.74 35.46 1.67
C LEU A 188 -36.32 36.79 2.30
N SER A 189 -37.26 37.65 2.67
CA SER A 189 -36.93 38.89 3.38
C SER A 189 -36.99 38.74 4.90
N THR A 190 -36.25 39.59 5.63
CA THR A 190 -36.27 39.65 7.09
C THR A 190 -37.69 39.80 7.64
N GLU A 191 -38.51 40.65 7.02
CA GLU A 191 -39.90 40.87 7.44
C GLU A 191 -40.78 39.61 7.29
N GLU A 192 -40.45 38.69 6.38
CA GLU A 192 -41.20 37.46 6.14
C GLU A 192 -40.85 36.33 7.09
N VAL A 193 -39.63 36.34 7.65
CA VAL A 193 -39.11 35.28 8.52
C VAL A 193 -39.06 35.68 9.99
N GLN A 194 -39.05 36.98 10.31
CA GLN A 194 -38.91 37.47 11.68
C GLN A 194 -39.99 36.88 12.63
N ASP A 195 -39.56 36.48 13.81
CA ASP A 195 -40.35 35.84 14.89
C ASP A 195 -41.03 34.52 14.49
N ARG A 196 -40.61 33.90 13.37
CA ARG A 196 -41.11 32.60 12.91
C ARG A 196 -40.07 31.50 13.09
N THR A 197 -40.54 30.28 13.28
CA THR A 197 -39.65 29.11 13.43
C THR A 197 -39.16 28.60 12.07
N PRO A 198 -38.06 27.84 12.02
CA PRO A 198 -37.60 27.18 10.79
C PRO A 198 -38.68 26.33 10.11
N LEU A 199 -39.52 25.67 10.90
CA LEU A 199 -40.65 24.88 10.41
C LEU A 199 -41.70 25.73 9.69
N GLU A 200 -42.02 26.91 10.24
CA GLU A 200 -42.99 27.84 9.65
C GLU A 200 -42.48 28.50 8.36
N VAL A 201 -41.16 28.66 8.23
CA VAL A 201 -40.52 29.30 7.07
C VAL A 201 -40.26 28.29 5.94
N LEU A 202 -39.80 27.08 6.27
CA LEU A 202 -39.30 26.10 5.29
C LEU A 202 -40.29 24.95 4.99
N GLY A 203 -41.33 24.75 5.81
CA GLY A 203 -42.29 23.65 5.65
C GLY A 203 -41.91 22.35 6.38
N GLU A 204 -42.78 21.34 6.35
CA GLU A 204 -42.75 20.22 7.33
C GLU A 204 -41.50 19.33 7.29
N ASP A 205 -40.96 18.99 6.11
CA ASP A 205 -39.83 18.07 5.99
C ASP A 205 -38.47 18.80 6.08
N PRO A 206 -38.15 19.80 5.22
CA PRO A 206 -36.88 20.52 5.31
C PRO A 206 -36.78 21.37 6.58
N GLY A 207 -37.89 21.95 7.06
CA GLY A 207 -37.89 22.76 8.27
C GLY A 207 -37.57 21.97 9.54
N ARG A 208 -37.99 20.70 9.63
CA ARG A 208 -37.62 19.82 10.76
C ARG A 208 -36.14 19.49 10.79
N GLU A 209 -35.56 19.19 9.64
CA GLU A 209 -34.13 18.86 9.52
C GLU A 209 -33.24 20.05 9.90
N VAL A 210 -33.59 21.24 9.43
CA VAL A 210 -32.91 22.49 9.80
C VAL A 210 -33.04 22.76 11.29
N GLU A 211 -34.26 22.63 11.84
CA GLU A 211 -34.54 22.87 13.26
C GLU A 211 -33.78 21.90 14.17
N GLU A 212 -33.59 20.64 13.76
CA GLU A 212 -32.78 19.67 14.49
C GLU A 212 -31.31 20.11 14.59
N ASN A 213 -30.74 20.62 13.51
CA ASN A 213 -29.38 21.17 13.51
C ASN A 213 -29.27 22.42 14.39
N TYR A 214 -30.30 23.26 14.44
CA TYR A 214 -30.34 24.47 15.27
C TYR A 214 -30.43 24.10 16.75
N ARG A 215 -31.30 23.15 17.09
CA ARG A 215 -31.42 22.59 18.43
C ARG A 215 -30.13 21.90 18.86
N ARG A 216 -29.47 21.18 17.95
CA ARG A 216 -28.14 20.58 18.20
C ARG A 216 -27.09 21.63 18.57
N CYS A 217 -27.09 22.78 17.88
CA CYS A 217 -26.22 23.90 18.23
C CYS A 217 -26.52 24.48 19.62
N MET A 218 -27.81 24.61 19.95
CA MET A 218 -28.27 25.09 21.26
C MET A 218 -27.89 24.14 22.40
N GLU A 219 -28.16 22.84 22.26
CA GLU A 219 -27.92 21.82 23.29
C GLU A 219 -26.42 21.57 23.51
N LYS A 220 -25.65 21.48 22.43
CA LYS A 220 -24.20 21.21 22.51
C LYS A 220 -23.38 22.43 22.90
N LYS A 221 -23.90 23.66 22.70
CA LYS A 221 -23.17 24.92 22.95
C LYS A 221 -21.85 25.02 22.17
N GLU A 222 -21.81 24.41 21.00
CA GLU A 222 -20.66 24.35 20.11
C GLU A 222 -21.04 24.81 18.71
N VAL A 223 -20.04 25.17 17.91
CA VAL A 223 -20.24 25.51 16.49
C VAL A 223 -20.66 24.25 15.73
N VAL A 224 -21.79 24.32 15.04
CA VAL A 224 -22.32 23.20 14.24
C VAL A 224 -22.19 23.55 12.77
N LYS A 225 -21.47 22.72 12.03
CA LYS A 225 -21.38 22.79 10.56
C LYS A 225 -22.18 21.63 9.96
N TYR A 226 -22.96 21.91 8.94
CA TYR A 226 -23.72 20.88 8.24
C TYR A 226 -24.04 21.32 6.81
N ARG A 227 -24.48 20.36 5.99
CA ARG A 227 -24.86 20.60 4.60
C ARG A 227 -26.30 20.19 4.39
N GLU A 228 -27.01 20.94 3.57
CA GLU A 228 -28.44 20.76 3.36
C GLU A 228 -28.83 21.09 1.91
N ARG A 229 -29.94 20.52 1.45
CA ARG A 229 -30.56 20.86 0.17
C ARG A 229 -31.85 21.59 0.48
N LEU A 230 -31.97 22.84 0.04
CA LEU A 230 -33.17 23.64 0.26
C LEU A 230 -33.79 24.05 -1.08
N ASP A 231 -35.10 23.86 -1.18
CA ASP A 231 -35.93 24.34 -2.27
C ASP A 231 -36.62 25.64 -1.84
N LEU A 232 -35.94 26.76 -2.11
CA LEU A 232 -36.35 28.09 -1.68
C LEU A 232 -36.86 28.90 -2.88
N PRO A 233 -37.55 30.03 -2.66
CA PRO A 233 -37.97 30.92 -3.75
C PRO A 233 -36.82 31.34 -4.69
N GLY A 234 -35.58 31.38 -4.21
CA GLY A 234 -34.35 31.60 -5.00
C GLY A 234 -33.84 30.42 -5.85
N GLY A 235 -34.55 29.27 -5.86
CA GLY A 235 -34.24 28.03 -6.58
C GLY A 235 -33.67 26.91 -5.69
N ILE A 236 -33.63 25.69 -6.23
CA ILE A 236 -33.04 24.52 -5.55
C ILE A 236 -31.52 24.69 -5.49
N ARG A 237 -30.97 24.72 -4.28
CA ARG A 237 -29.53 24.88 -4.03
C ARG A 237 -29.05 23.94 -2.92
N PHE A 238 -27.78 23.57 -3.00
CA PHE A 238 -27.07 22.89 -1.91
C PHE A 238 -26.32 23.93 -1.10
N TRP A 239 -26.53 23.88 0.22
CA TRP A 239 -25.98 24.83 1.18
C TRP A 239 -25.01 24.13 2.12
N GLU A 240 -23.93 24.82 2.46
CA GLU A 240 -23.08 24.53 3.61
C GLU A 240 -23.32 25.61 4.66
N THR A 241 -23.91 25.22 5.79
CA THR A 241 -24.37 26.13 6.85
C THR A 241 -23.55 25.91 8.11
N VAL A 242 -23.12 27.01 8.73
CA VAL A 242 -22.38 27.05 10.00
C VAL A 242 -23.18 27.83 11.03
N LEU A 243 -23.43 27.24 12.19
CA LEU A 243 -24.16 27.82 13.31
C LEU A 243 -23.22 28.02 14.49
N ALA A 244 -23.21 29.21 15.07
CA ALA A 244 -22.42 29.54 16.24
C ALA A 244 -23.33 30.02 17.40
N PRO A 245 -23.28 29.38 18.57
CA PRO A 245 -24.11 29.78 19.71
C PRO A 245 -23.49 30.97 20.46
N VAL A 246 -24.33 31.94 20.81
CA VAL A 246 -23.95 33.05 21.69
C VAL A 246 -24.33 32.66 23.12
N ILE A 247 -23.30 32.42 23.93
CA ILE A 247 -23.45 31.88 25.29
C ILE A 247 -23.26 32.99 26.31
N VAL A 248 -24.24 33.13 27.21
CA VAL A 248 -24.25 34.07 28.32
C VAL A 248 -24.65 33.31 29.58
N ASP A 249 -23.85 33.41 30.65
CA ASP A 249 -24.10 32.70 31.92
C ASP A 249 -24.39 31.20 31.76
N ASN A 250 -23.63 30.56 30.84
CA ASN A 250 -23.77 29.14 30.50
C ASN A 250 -25.16 28.77 29.92
N ARG A 251 -25.86 29.72 29.30
CA ARG A 251 -27.09 29.53 28.52
C ARG A 251 -26.89 30.08 27.10
N VAL A 252 -27.44 29.41 26.10
CA VAL A 252 -27.48 29.94 24.73
C VAL A 252 -28.64 30.92 24.63
N GLU A 253 -28.36 32.19 24.36
CA GLU A 253 -29.39 33.22 24.16
C GLU A 253 -29.71 33.42 22.68
N LYS A 254 -28.70 33.27 21.80
CA LYS A 254 -28.83 33.48 20.36
C LYS A 254 -28.00 32.49 19.57
N ILE A 255 -28.33 32.30 18.30
CA ILE A 255 -27.53 31.54 17.34
C ILE A 255 -27.27 32.41 16.12
N VAL A 256 -26.01 32.49 15.69
CA VAL A 256 -25.60 33.16 14.45
C VAL A 256 -25.36 32.08 13.40
N GLY A 257 -26.08 32.15 12.28
CA GLY A 257 -25.90 31.26 11.15
C GLY A 257 -25.22 31.95 9.96
N SER A 258 -24.37 31.22 9.25
CA SER A 258 -23.84 31.63 7.95
C SER A 258 -23.91 30.50 6.95
N SER A 259 -24.41 30.78 5.74
CA SER A 259 -24.66 29.76 4.71
C SER A 259 -23.94 30.08 3.40
N ARG A 260 -23.40 29.05 2.75
CA ARG A 260 -22.69 29.12 1.45
C ARG A 260 -23.35 28.18 0.44
N ASP A 261 -23.61 28.66 -0.78
CA ASP A 261 -24.06 27.82 -1.90
C ASP A 261 -22.88 27.04 -2.52
N ILE A 262 -23.03 25.71 -2.62
CA ILE A 262 -22.03 24.76 -3.13
C ILE A 262 -22.51 23.95 -4.34
N THR A 263 -23.58 24.39 -5.01
CA THR A 263 -24.29 23.59 -6.03
C THR A 263 -23.42 23.21 -7.24
N LYS A 264 -22.65 24.15 -7.82
CA LYS A 264 -21.80 23.89 -9.00
C LYS A 264 -20.61 22.97 -8.68
N GLU A 265 -19.97 23.20 -7.54
CA GLU A 265 -18.83 22.41 -7.02
C GLU A 265 -19.20 20.93 -6.82
N ARG A 266 -20.45 20.63 -6.49
CA ARG A 266 -20.91 19.26 -6.21
C ARG A 266 -21.24 18.46 -7.49
N THR A 267 -21.80 19.09 -8.52
CA THR A 267 -22.19 18.41 -9.78
C THR A 267 -20.98 18.00 -10.63
N GLU A 268 -19.93 18.81 -10.68
CA GLU A 268 -18.69 18.49 -11.40
C GLU A 268 -17.83 17.48 -10.62
N ARG A 269 -17.80 17.59 -9.27
CA ARG A 269 -17.16 16.60 -8.40
C ARG A 269 -17.75 15.19 -8.54
N LEU A 270 -19.07 15.04 -8.64
CA LEU A 270 -19.70 13.73 -8.81
C LEU A 270 -19.32 13.01 -10.12
N LYS A 271 -18.93 13.75 -11.17
CA LYS A 271 -18.46 13.17 -12.44
C LYS A 271 -17.01 12.70 -12.38
N THR A 272 -16.14 13.49 -11.72
CA THR A 272 -14.73 13.13 -11.56
C THR A 272 -14.55 12.05 -10.51
N ASP A 273 -15.27 12.13 -9.38
CA ASP A 273 -15.28 11.10 -8.34
C ASP A 273 -15.81 9.77 -8.94
N ALA A 274 -16.82 9.77 -9.82
CA ALA A 274 -17.31 8.53 -10.45
C ALA A 274 -16.29 7.82 -11.37
N LEU A 275 -15.28 8.49 -11.92
CA LEU A 275 -14.24 7.86 -12.76
C LEU A 275 -12.96 7.54 -12.00
N PHE A 276 -12.71 8.26 -10.91
CA PHE A 276 -11.65 7.95 -9.97
C PHE A 276 -12.04 6.76 -9.08
N GLU A 277 -13.26 6.77 -8.52
CA GLU A 277 -13.79 5.72 -7.64
C GLU A 277 -14.19 4.44 -8.39
N ASN A 278 -14.74 4.53 -9.62
CA ASN A 278 -15.13 3.31 -10.37
C ASN A 278 -14.02 2.76 -11.27
N ASN A 279 -12.75 3.15 -11.04
CA ASN A 279 -11.63 2.56 -11.76
C ASN A 279 -11.29 1.20 -11.15
N THR A 280 -11.12 0.17 -11.98
CA THR A 280 -10.74 -1.19 -11.54
C THR A 280 -9.29 -1.30 -11.05
N SER A 281 -8.48 -0.24 -11.18
CA SER A 281 -7.11 -0.17 -10.70
C SER A 281 -7.00 0.75 -9.48
N ALA A 282 -6.06 0.47 -8.57
CA ALA A 282 -5.75 1.37 -7.46
C ALA A 282 -5.04 2.63 -7.99
N VAL A 283 -5.61 3.81 -7.76
CA VAL A 283 -5.12 5.09 -8.26
C VAL A 283 -4.75 6.02 -7.10
N VAL A 284 -3.60 6.66 -7.21
CA VAL A 284 -3.13 7.71 -6.31
C VAL A 284 -2.70 8.94 -7.10
N MET A 285 -3.03 10.10 -6.55
CA MET A 285 -2.68 11.42 -7.06
C MET A 285 -1.58 12.04 -6.21
N LEU A 286 -0.58 12.62 -6.86
CA LEU A 286 0.59 13.22 -6.23
C LEU A 286 0.74 14.69 -6.60
N ASP A 287 1.28 15.49 -5.69
CA ASP A 287 1.71 16.86 -5.95
C ASP A 287 3.02 16.91 -6.78
N SER A 288 3.47 18.12 -7.12
CA SER A 288 4.72 18.36 -7.87
C SER A 288 6.00 17.86 -7.18
N GLU A 289 5.94 17.50 -5.89
CA GLU A 289 7.03 16.94 -5.10
C GLU A 289 6.93 15.41 -4.92
N GLY A 290 5.90 14.77 -5.48
CA GLY A 290 5.67 13.32 -5.35
C GLY A 290 4.93 12.91 -4.06
N ARG A 291 4.26 13.86 -3.39
CA ARG A 291 3.49 13.62 -2.16
C ARG A 291 2.02 13.37 -2.45
N ILE A 292 1.39 12.48 -1.69
CA ILE A 292 0.02 12.04 -1.91
C ILE A 292 -0.99 13.17 -1.62
N GLU A 293 -1.79 13.50 -2.62
CA GLU A 293 -2.90 14.47 -2.52
C GLU A 293 -4.28 13.81 -2.45
N ASP A 294 -4.49 12.67 -3.11
CA ASP A 294 -5.79 11.98 -3.17
C ASP A 294 -5.61 10.49 -3.54
N ILE A 295 -6.52 9.60 -3.12
CA ILE A 295 -6.52 8.15 -3.40
C ILE A 295 -7.96 7.66 -3.64
N ASN A 296 -8.17 6.69 -4.54
CA ASN A 296 -9.51 6.14 -4.81
C ASN A 296 -9.85 4.95 -3.89
N ASP A 297 -11.12 4.56 -3.84
CA ASP A 297 -11.65 3.43 -3.08
C ASP A 297 -10.85 2.14 -3.36
N GLU A 298 -10.50 1.86 -4.62
CA GLU A 298 -9.68 0.69 -4.96
C GLU A 298 -8.26 0.79 -4.34
N PHE A 299 -7.64 1.96 -4.29
CA PHE A 299 -6.37 2.16 -3.58
C PHE A 299 -6.55 1.99 -2.06
N GLN A 300 -7.68 2.42 -1.51
CA GLN A 300 -8.02 2.17 -0.10
C GLN A 300 -8.23 0.69 0.18
N GLU A 301 -8.87 -0.06 -0.71
CA GLU A 301 -9.10 -1.50 -0.56
C GLU A 301 -7.79 -2.28 -0.70
N VAL A 302 -7.00 -1.99 -1.75
CA VAL A 302 -5.76 -2.69 -2.09
C VAL A 302 -4.64 -2.39 -1.09
N PHE A 303 -4.42 -1.11 -0.75
CA PHE A 303 -3.34 -0.71 0.15
C PHE A 303 -3.81 -0.44 1.58
N GLY A 304 -5.11 -0.50 1.84
CA GLY A 304 -5.71 -0.34 3.16
C GLY A 304 -5.74 1.11 3.67
N TYR A 305 -5.03 2.05 3.07
CA TYR A 305 -4.88 3.40 3.63
C TYR A 305 -6.13 4.24 3.45
N GLU A 306 -6.49 4.96 4.52
CA GLU A 306 -7.37 6.10 4.40
C GLU A 306 -6.56 7.33 3.98
N LEU A 307 -7.11 8.22 3.14
CA LEU A 307 -6.38 9.39 2.65
C LEU A 307 -5.80 10.21 3.81
N SER A 308 -6.59 10.40 4.87
CA SER A 308 -6.20 11.13 6.07
C SER A 308 -4.96 10.57 6.81
N GLU A 309 -4.56 9.33 6.52
CA GLU A 309 -3.40 8.68 7.14
C GLU A 309 -2.09 8.93 6.38
N ILE A 310 -2.16 9.25 5.09
CA ILE A 310 -1.00 9.31 4.17
C ILE A 310 -0.94 10.59 3.34
N GLU A 311 -1.91 11.49 3.53
CA GLU A 311 -1.95 12.81 2.90
C GLU A 311 -0.64 13.57 3.15
N SER A 312 -0.07 14.16 2.10
CA SER A 312 1.21 14.89 2.09
C SER A 312 2.48 14.06 2.38
N GLU A 313 2.36 12.74 2.56
CA GLU A 313 3.52 11.84 2.59
C GLU A 313 4.01 11.51 1.18
N HIS A 314 5.30 11.27 1.00
CA HIS A 314 5.85 10.90 -0.30
C HIS A 314 5.42 9.48 -0.67
N LEU A 315 4.95 9.27 -1.90
CA LEU A 315 4.37 7.99 -2.32
C LEU A 315 5.29 6.79 -2.07
N ASP A 316 6.57 6.95 -2.43
CA ASP A 316 7.55 5.89 -2.22
C ASP A 316 7.76 5.60 -0.72
N ASP A 317 7.70 6.59 0.16
CA ASP A 317 7.86 6.35 1.60
C ASP A 317 6.65 5.60 2.18
N VAL A 318 5.45 5.91 1.68
CA VAL A 318 4.19 5.24 2.06
C VAL A 318 4.17 3.79 1.59
N LEU A 319 4.58 3.54 0.35
CA LEU A 319 4.54 2.20 -0.24
C LEU A 319 5.81 1.37 0.01
N GLU A 320 6.92 1.97 0.47
CA GLU A 320 8.12 1.25 0.99
C GLU A 320 8.06 1.01 2.50
N ARG A 321 7.32 1.84 3.26
CA ARG A 321 7.24 1.78 4.74
C ARG A 321 8.63 1.68 5.42
N GLY A 322 9.60 2.45 4.93
CA GLY A 322 10.97 2.48 5.48
C GLY A 322 11.83 1.25 5.12
N ARG A 323 11.41 0.43 4.15
CA ARG A 323 12.21 -0.65 3.57
C ARG A 323 12.82 -0.14 2.26
N GLU A 324 14.02 0.44 2.37
CA GLU A 324 14.72 1.03 1.21
C GLU A 324 14.94 0.00 0.09
N GLY A 325 14.60 0.40 -1.15
CA GLY A 325 14.95 -0.33 -2.38
C GLY A 325 13.82 -1.11 -3.04
N TYR A 326 12.58 -0.96 -2.56
CA TYR A 326 11.39 -1.61 -3.14
C TYR A 326 10.63 -0.68 -4.11
N CYS A 327 10.67 0.63 -3.87
CA CYS A 327 10.24 1.64 -4.83
C CYS A 327 11.45 2.22 -5.56
N ASP A 328 11.32 2.33 -6.88
CA ASP A 328 12.38 2.81 -7.75
C ASP A 328 12.34 4.34 -7.79
N ARG A 329 13.01 4.97 -6.80
CA ARG A 329 13.04 6.44 -6.68
C ARG A 329 13.60 7.13 -7.92
N GLU A 330 14.47 6.47 -8.69
CA GLU A 330 14.99 7.00 -9.95
C GLU A 330 13.87 7.12 -11.00
N LYS A 331 12.92 6.17 -11.03
CA LYS A 331 11.73 6.30 -11.86
C LYS A 331 10.81 7.41 -11.36
N THR A 332 10.62 7.55 -10.05
CA THR A 332 9.84 8.65 -9.47
C THR A 332 10.46 10.01 -9.80
N GLU A 333 11.78 10.16 -9.77
CA GLU A 333 12.47 11.39 -10.19
C GLU A 333 12.29 11.72 -11.68
N ARG A 334 12.27 10.70 -12.54
CA ARG A 334 11.99 10.89 -13.98
C ARG A 334 10.53 11.26 -14.22
N LEU A 335 9.62 10.68 -13.43
CA LEU A 335 8.23 11.09 -13.40
C LEU A 335 8.13 12.57 -13.03
N LEU A 336 8.81 13.02 -11.98
CA LEU A 336 8.91 14.43 -11.55
C LEU A 336 9.44 15.39 -12.63
N GLN A 337 10.22 14.89 -13.58
CA GLN A 337 10.74 15.66 -14.72
C GLN A 337 9.78 15.71 -15.92
N GLY A 338 8.57 15.15 -15.79
CA GLY A 338 7.56 15.14 -16.84
C GLY A 338 7.62 13.92 -17.77
N GLU A 339 8.35 12.87 -17.41
CA GLU A 339 8.36 11.60 -18.17
C GLU A 339 7.25 10.65 -17.70
N LYS A 340 6.65 9.90 -18.63
CA LYS A 340 5.76 8.77 -18.29
C LYS A 340 6.61 7.57 -17.88
N ILE A 341 6.26 6.89 -16.79
CA ILE A 341 6.97 5.69 -16.31
C ILE A 341 6.02 4.48 -16.27
N LYS A 342 6.60 3.29 -16.49
CA LYS A 342 5.94 1.99 -16.31
C LYS A 342 6.92 1.03 -15.65
N GLY A 343 6.44 0.21 -14.72
CA GLY A 343 7.25 -0.81 -14.08
C GLY A 343 6.44 -1.86 -13.35
N GLU A 344 7.13 -2.84 -12.80
CA GLU A 344 6.58 -3.85 -11.90
C GLU A 344 7.39 -3.81 -10.61
N GLY A 345 6.77 -4.12 -9.47
CA GLY A 345 7.48 -4.20 -8.21
C GLY A 345 6.57 -4.41 -7.00
N THR A 346 7.17 -4.89 -5.92
CA THR A 346 6.48 -5.11 -4.66
C THR A 346 6.15 -3.78 -3.99
N ARG A 347 4.93 -3.63 -3.48
CA ARG A 347 4.48 -2.48 -2.68
C ARG A 347 3.88 -2.97 -1.38
N PHE A 348 3.93 -2.15 -0.34
CA PHE A 348 3.45 -2.50 0.99
C PHE A 348 2.18 -1.75 1.34
N ASP A 349 1.17 -2.48 1.80
CA ASP A 349 -0.07 -1.91 2.35
C ASP A 349 0.16 -1.23 3.72
N LYS A 350 -0.90 -0.66 4.30
CA LYS A 350 -0.84 0.01 5.61
C LYS A 350 -0.42 -0.89 6.76
N HIS A 351 -0.64 -2.19 6.63
CA HIS A 351 -0.29 -3.20 7.62
C HIS A 351 1.11 -3.78 7.37
N GLY A 352 1.78 -3.35 6.30
CA GLY A 352 3.12 -3.80 5.90
C GLY A 352 3.11 -5.14 5.16
N ASN A 353 1.96 -5.58 4.63
CA ASN A 353 1.86 -6.76 3.78
C ASN A 353 2.35 -6.41 2.37
N PRO A 354 3.20 -7.25 1.76
CA PRO A 354 3.64 -7.06 0.39
C PRO A 354 2.57 -7.54 -0.60
N GLY A 355 2.25 -6.69 -1.57
CA GLY A 355 1.60 -7.08 -2.82
C GLY A 355 2.53 -6.85 -4.01
N GLU A 356 2.31 -7.59 -5.09
CA GLU A 356 3.04 -7.47 -6.36
C GLU A 356 2.19 -6.65 -7.34
N PHE A 357 2.75 -5.57 -7.87
CA PHE A 357 1.98 -4.62 -8.68
C PHE A 357 2.67 -4.28 -10.00
N ILE A 358 1.87 -4.10 -11.04
CA ILE A 358 2.26 -3.33 -12.23
C ILE A 358 1.85 -1.89 -11.99
N TYR A 359 2.77 -0.94 -12.17
CA TYR A 359 2.49 0.47 -11.92
C TYR A 359 2.82 1.38 -13.10
N HIS A 360 1.95 2.37 -13.31
CA HIS A 360 2.06 3.38 -14.36
C HIS A 360 2.08 4.77 -13.71
N GLY A 361 3.12 5.57 -13.95
CA GLY A 361 3.23 6.95 -13.48
C GLY A 361 3.08 7.95 -14.63
N ILE A 362 2.19 8.92 -14.48
CA ILE A 362 1.79 9.88 -15.52
C ILE A 362 1.84 11.31 -14.96
N PRO A 363 2.59 12.24 -15.57
CA PRO A 363 2.68 13.63 -15.11
C PRO A 363 1.47 14.48 -15.51
N ILE A 364 1.04 15.34 -14.59
CA ILE A 364 0.01 16.37 -14.76
C ILE A 364 0.73 17.67 -15.09
N ILE A 365 0.66 18.07 -16.37
CA ILE A 365 1.30 19.29 -16.89
C ILE A 365 0.23 20.36 -17.15
N VAL A 366 0.43 21.57 -16.64
CA VAL A 366 -0.41 22.77 -16.86
C VAL A 366 0.51 23.95 -17.23
N GLU A 367 0.19 24.66 -18.32
CA GLU A 367 1.01 25.79 -18.84
C GLU A 367 2.53 25.49 -19.00
N GLU A 368 2.87 24.27 -19.41
CA GLU A 368 4.27 23.74 -19.53
C GLU A 368 4.99 23.49 -18.20
N GLU A 369 4.32 23.66 -17.05
CA GLU A 369 4.83 23.29 -15.73
C GLU A 369 4.16 22.01 -15.22
N VAL A 370 4.94 21.16 -14.56
CA VAL A 370 4.44 19.92 -13.95
C VAL A 370 3.88 20.27 -12.57
N ILE A 371 2.58 20.09 -12.39
CA ILE A 371 1.88 20.45 -11.14
C ILE A 371 1.53 19.24 -10.27
N GLY A 372 1.66 18.02 -10.79
CA GLY A 372 1.38 16.79 -10.04
C GLY A 372 1.53 15.52 -10.89
N PHE A 373 1.14 14.36 -10.37
CA PHE A 373 1.26 13.06 -11.05
C PHE A 373 0.10 12.13 -10.69
N TYR A 374 -0.22 11.21 -11.60
CA TYR A 374 -0.99 10.01 -11.31
C TYR A 374 -0.08 8.80 -11.23
N ALA A 375 -0.29 7.95 -10.25
CA ALA A 375 0.21 6.59 -10.27
C ALA A 375 -0.95 5.59 -10.19
N LEU A 376 -0.99 4.65 -11.14
CA LEU A 376 -1.93 3.53 -11.15
C LEU A 376 -1.20 2.26 -10.76
N TYR A 377 -1.87 1.38 -10.02
CA TYR A 377 -1.38 0.10 -9.55
C TYR A 377 -2.39 -0.99 -9.89
N ASP A 378 -1.96 -1.96 -10.71
CA ASP A 378 -2.70 -3.19 -10.99
C ASP A 378 -2.14 -4.31 -10.13
N ASP A 379 -2.97 -4.92 -9.29
CA ASP A 379 -2.58 -6.02 -8.43
C ASP A 379 -2.39 -7.31 -9.24
N ILE A 380 -1.16 -7.85 -9.22
CA ILE A 380 -0.79 -9.15 -9.81
C ILE A 380 -0.39 -10.18 -8.73
N THR A 381 -0.74 -9.92 -7.47
CA THR A 381 -0.36 -10.71 -6.31
C THR A 381 -0.87 -12.14 -6.39
N GLU A 382 -2.12 -12.40 -6.75
CA GLU A 382 -2.64 -13.77 -6.89
C GLU A 382 -1.88 -14.58 -7.96
N LEU A 383 -1.56 -13.93 -9.08
CA LEU A 383 -0.78 -14.53 -10.16
C LEU A 383 0.63 -14.91 -9.68
N LYS A 384 1.27 -14.04 -8.89
CA LYS A 384 2.60 -14.28 -8.31
C LYS A 384 2.58 -15.23 -7.12
N GLN A 385 1.50 -15.25 -6.34
CA GLN A 385 1.28 -16.17 -5.24
C GLN A 385 1.10 -17.59 -5.76
N ALA A 386 0.36 -17.81 -6.85
CA ALA A 386 0.25 -19.13 -7.48
C ALA A 386 1.62 -19.68 -7.94
N GLU A 387 2.46 -18.83 -8.57
CA GLU A 387 3.84 -19.21 -8.93
C GLU A 387 4.70 -19.50 -7.69
N SER A 388 4.54 -18.70 -6.64
CA SER A 388 5.32 -18.80 -5.39
C SER A 388 4.85 -19.94 -4.48
N GLU A 389 3.57 -20.29 -4.47
CA GLU A 389 2.99 -21.38 -3.68
C GLU A 389 3.54 -22.72 -4.14
N LEU A 390 3.62 -22.92 -5.45
CA LEU A 390 4.24 -24.10 -6.04
C LEU A 390 5.73 -24.21 -5.64
N MET A 391 6.43 -23.07 -5.50
CA MET A 391 7.83 -23.02 -5.06
C MET A 391 7.99 -23.19 -3.54
N ARG A 392 7.09 -22.59 -2.75
CA ARG A 392 7.05 -22.69 -1.29
C ARG A 392 6.66 -24.07 -0.81
N GLU A 393 5.79 -24.79 -1.51
CA GLU A 393 5.43 -26.16 -1.13
C GLU A 393 6.65 -27.07 -1.20
N LYS A 394 7.52 -26.84 -2.19
CA LYS A 394 8.82 -27.52 -2.32
C LYS A 394 9.81 -27.09 -1.22
N GLU A 395 9.96 -25.80 -0.94
CA GLU A 395 10.85 -25.30 0.12
C GLU A 395 10.37 -25.66 1.54
N LYS A 396 9.05 -25.74 1.77
CA LYS A 396 8.45 -26.11 3.05
C LYS A 396 8.76 -27.56 3.41
N LEU A 397 8.81 -28.46 2.43
CA LEU A 397 9.26 -29.83 2.63
C LEU A 397 10.73 -29.90 3.06
N GLU A 398 11.60 -29.10 2.45
CA GLU A 398 13.03 -29.01 2.78
C GLU A 398 13.25 -28.34 4.17
N MET A 399 12.52 -27.28 4.48
CA MET A 399 12.61 -26.54 5.75
C MET A 399 12.03 -27.32 6.93
N THR A 400 10.93 -28.06 6.73
CA THR A 400 10.36 -28.95 7.77
C THR A 400 11.36 -30.03 8.16
N GLN A 401 12.04 -30.64 7.18
CA GLN A 401 13.08 -31.64 7.43
C GLN A 401 14.26 -31.02 8.21
N PHE A 402 14.75 -29.85 7.79
CA PHE A 402 15.85 -29.14 8.47
C PHE A 402 15.49 -28.72 9.91
N SER A 403 14.26 -28.29 10.15
CA SER A 403 13.79 -27.84 11.47
C SER A 403 13.67 -28.98 12.47
N LEU A 404 13.20 -30.15 12.02
CA LEU A 404 13.17 -31.36 12.84
C LEU A 404 14.59 -31.81 13.20
N ASP A 405 15.50 -31.83 12.23
CA ASP A 405 16.89 -32.27 12.41
C ASP A 405 17.69 -31.35 13.36
N ASN A 406 17.38 -30.04 13.38
CA ASN A 406 18.12 -29.04 14.18
C ASN A 406 17.34 -28.50 15.41
N ALA A 407 16.21 -29.11 15.77
CA ALA A 407 15.46 -28.69 16.95
C ALA A 407 16.29 -28.81 18.24
N SER A 408 16.16 -27.86 19.16
CA SER A 408 16.87 -27.85 20.45
C SER A 408 16.35 -28.91 21.44
N LEU A 409 15.19 -29.50 21.15
CA LEU A 409 14.62 -30.65 21.83
C LEU A 409 15.20 -31.93 21.24
N MET A 410 15.34 -32.95 22.08
CA MET A 410 15.60 -34.30 21.59
C MET A 410 14.29 -34.84 21.02
N ILE A 411 14.27 -35.14 19.72
CA ILE A 411 13.08 -35.64 18.99
C ILE A 411 13.31 -37.07 18.52
N PHE A 412 12.32 -37.94 18.74
CA PHE A 412 12.32 -39.31 18.26
C PHE A 412 11.00 -39.63 17.55
N ARG A 413 11.07 -40.46 16.50
CA ARG A 413 9.90 -41.19 15.97
C ARG A 413 10.14 -42.67 16.22
N THR A 414 9.16 -43.36 16.80
CA THR A 414 9.28 -44.78 17.14
C THR A 414 8.09 -45.56 16.59
N GLY A 415 8.31 -46.83 16.27
CA GLY A 415 7.24 -47.75 15.88
C GLY A 415 6.54 -48.39 17.07
N SER A 416 5.54 -49.23 16.78
CA SER A 416 4.66 -49.81 17.79
C SER A 416 5.35 -50.76 18.77
N GLU A 417 6.44 -51.38 18.37
CA GLU A 417 7.20 -52.29 19.24
C GLU A 417 8.32 -51.57 20.01
N GLY A 418 8.48 -50.24 19.82
CA GLY A 418 9.48 -49.44 20.52
C GLY A 418 10.82 -49.33 19.80
N GLU A 419 10.85 -49.67 18.52
CA GLU A 419 11.95 -49.40 17.61
C GLU A 419 12.03 -47.90 17.27
N ILE A 420 13.21 -47.31 17.38
CA ILE A 420 13.46 -45.92 16.99
C ILE A 420 13.60 -45.89 15.47
N LEU A 421 12.69 -45.22 14.77
CA LEU A 421 12.67 -45.08 13.31
C LEU A 421 13.31 -43.79 12.82
N TYR A 422 13.50 -42.82 13.71
CA TYR A 422 14.18 -41.56 13.45
C TYR A 422 14.58 -40.91 14.78
N ALA A 423 15.74 -40.28 14.82
CA ALA A 423 16.20 -39.43 15.91
C ALA A 423 16.91 -38.20 15.35
N ASN A 424 16.58 -37.01 15.84
CA ASN A 424 17.20 -35.77 15.36
C ASN A 424 18.63 -35.56 15.89
N ASN A 425 19.37 -34.58 15.36
CA ASN A 425 20.78 -34.36 15.72
C ASN A 425 20.97 -34.08 17.22
N GLN A 426 20.06 -33.33 17.81
CA GLN A 426 20.11 -33.00 19.24
C GLN A 426 19.96 -34.23 20.13
N ALA A 427 19.06 -35.16 19.76
CA ALA A 427 18.93 -36.46 20.43
C ALA A 427 20.23 -37.26 20.35
N CYS A 428 20.83 -37.35 19.16
CA CYS A 428 22.11 -38.02 18.93
C CYS A 428 23.24 -37.41 19.77
N GLU A 429 23.38 -36.07 19.78
CA GLU A 429 24.44 -35.36 20.50
C GLU A 429 24.30 -35.49 22.02
N LYS A 430 23.11 -35.20 22.57
CA LYS A 430 22.88 -35.25 24.03
C LYS A 430 22.98 -36.65 24.61
N LEU A 431 22.55 -37.67 23.85
CA LEU A 431 22.65 -39.06 24.28
C LEU A 431 24.00 -39.69 23.92
N GLY A 432 24.77 -39.09 23.00
CA GLY A 432 26.11 -39.55 22.61
C GLY A 432 26.13 -40.74 21.64
N TYR A 433 25.07 -40.95 20.86
CA TYR A 433 24.98 -41.99 19.83
C TYR A 433 25.00 -41.39 18.42
N GLN A 434 25.46 -42.14 17.42
CA GLN A 434 25.29 -41.78 16.00
C GLN A 434 23.88 -42.12 15.52
N GLN A 435 23.40 -41.45 14.46
CA GLN A 435 22.03 -41.63 13.94
C GLN A 435 21.78 -43.08 13.52
N GLU A 436 22.72 -43.72 12.82
CA GLU A 436 22.61 -45.11 12.40
C GLU A 436 22.75 -46.12 13.57
N GLU A 437 23.23 -45.69 14.75
CA GLU A 437 23.26 -46.52 15.96
C GLU A 437 21.94 -46.47 16.74
N LEU A 438 21.17 -45.38 16.60
CA LEU A 438 19.87 -45.19 17.23
C LEU A 438 18.73 -45.70 16.34
N GLU A 439 18.77 -45.43 15.05
CA GLU A 439 17.76 -45.92 14.09
C GLU A 439 17.79 -47.45 14.00
N GLY A 440 16.64 -48.08 14.21
CA GLY A 440 16.48 -49.53 14.33
C GLY A 440 16.79 -50.10 15.72
N SER A 441 17.18 -49.29 16.70
CA SER A 441 17.40 -49.72 18.09
C SER A 441 16.17 -49.50 18.99
N GLU A 442 16.11 -50.15 20.14
CA GLU A 442 14.98 -49.99 21.08
C GLU A 442 15.13 -48.79 22.03
N VAL A 443 14.00 -48.13 22.32
CA VAL A 443 13.89 -47.03 23.30
C VAL A 443 14.36 -47.39 24.72
N SER A 444 14.38 -48.67 25.06
CA SER A 444 14.91 -49.19 26.34
C SER A 444 16.38 -48.84 26.57
N ARG A 445 17.12 -48.50 25.51
CA ARG A 445 18.55 -48.17 25.55
C ARG A 445 18.87 -46.79 26.12
N ILE A 446 17.89 -45.86 26.12
CA ILE A 446 18.10 -44.43 26.44
C ILE A 446 17.35 -43.98 27.69
N ILE A 447 16.55 -44.86 28.31
CA ILE A 447 15.74 -44.58 29.50
C ILE A 447 16.35 -45.28 30.71
N ASP A 448 16.32 -44.63 31.88
CA ASP A 448 16.74 -45.26 33.13
C ASP A 448 15.92 -46.51 33.46
N GLU A 449 16.61 -47.62 33.75
CA GLU A 449 15.99 -48.93 34.03
C GLU A 449 14.95 -48.86 35.16
N LYS A 450 15.09 -47.95 36.13
CA LYS A 450 14.11 -47.75 37.22
C LYS A 450 12.86 -46.98 36.80
N GLU A 451 12.92 -46.32 35.66
CA GLU A 451 11.86 -45.50 35.09
C GLU A 451 11.23 -46.17 33.85
N PHE A 452 11.60 -47.41 33.50
CA PHE A 452 11.08 -48.14 32.35
C PHE A 452 9.71 -48.79 32.64
N ILE A 453 8.77 -48.69 31.69
CA ILE A 453 7.40 -49.23 31.78
C ILE A 453 7.21 -50.26 30.65
N ASP A 454 6.39 -51.29 30.86
CA ASP A 454 6.04 -52.28 29.84
C ASP A 454 5.50 -51.61 28.55
N ARG A 455 6.08 -51.98 27.39
CA ARG A 455 5.79 -51.30 26.11
C ARG A 455 4.34 -51.52 25.67
N LYS A 456 3.70 -52.64 25.98
CA LYS A 456 2.30 -52.89 25.59
C LYS A 456 1.33 -52.04 26.40
N ASP A 457 1.61 -51.87 27.69
CA ASP A 457 0.81 -50.98 28.54
C ASP A 457 0.99 -49.51 28.15
N PHE A 458 2.22 -49.13 27.78
CA PHE A 458 2.51 -47.79 27.24
C PHE A 458 1.81 -47.55 25.90
N TRP A 459 1.87 -48.49 24.94
CA TRP A 459 1.24 -48.35 23.62
C TRP A 459 -0.28 -48.31 23.70
N ARG A 460 -0.89 -49.08 24.60
CA ARG A 460 -2.33 -48.97 24.89
C ARG A 460 -2.66 -47.57 25.41
N LYS A 461 -1.87 -47.06 26.34
CA LYS A 461 -2.10 -45.75 26.96
C LYS A 461 -1.98 -44.59 25.96
N ILE A 462 -0.95 -44.59 25.12
CA ILE A 462 -0.76 -43.50 24.14
C ILE A 462 -1.87 -43.49 23.07
N LYS A 463 -2.40 -44.66 22.71
CA LYS A 463 -3.58 -44.79 21.84
C LYS A 463 -4.88 -44.31 22.49
N GLU A 464 -5.01 -44.47 23.80
CA GLU A 464 -6.19 -44.02 24.55
C GLU A 464 -6.16 -42.50 24.79
N GLU A 465 -4.98 -41.93 25.03
CA GLU A 465 -4.82 -40.53 25.45
C GLU A 465 -4.42 -39.59 24.31
N ASP A 466 -4.11 -40.10 23.10
CA ASP A 466 -3.52 -39.41 21.93
C ASP A 466 -2.16 -38.73 22.17
N SER A 467 -1.97 -38.11 23.34
CA SER A 467 -0.73 -37.52 23.81
C SER A 467 -0.68 -37.38 25.34
N PHE A 468 0.51 -37.46 25.93
CA PHE A 468 0.69 -37.11 27.35
C PHE A 468 2.14 -36.72 27.67
N SER A 469 2.33 -35.99 28.77
CA SER A 469 3.63 -35.51 29.24
C SER A 469 4.04 -36.08 30.59
N TYR A 470 5.34 -36.28 30.80
CA TYR A 470 5.88 -36.86 32.04
C TYR A 470 7.36 -36.53 32.20
N GLU A 471 7.86 -36.56 33.44
CA GLU A 471 9.27 -36.41 33.75
C GLU A 471 9.95 -37.78 33.87
N ARG A 472 11.16 -37.90 33.32
CA ARG A 472 12.03 -39.08 33.47
C ARG A 472 13.49 -38.69 33.53
N LYS A 473 14.35 -39.68 33.67
CA LYS A 473 15.78 -39.53 33.51
C LYS A 473 16.24 -40.28 32.27
N PHE A 474 16.85 -39.55 31.35
CA PHE A 474 17.57 -40.15 30.24
C PHE A 474 18.95 -40.60 30.70
N ILE A 475 19.47 -41.62 30.01
CA ILE A 475 20.81 -42.15 30.19
C ILE A 475 21.59 -41.97 28.89
N THR A 476 22.75 -41.33 28.97
CA THR A 476 23.67 -41.20 27.84
C THR A 476 24.45 -42.49 27.56
N LYS A 477 25.08 -42.63 26.39
CA LYS A 477 25.97 -43.76 26.02
C LYS A 477 27.08 -44.01 27.05
N ASN A 478 27.48 -42.99 27.80
CA ASN A 478 28.51 -43.05 28.84
C ASN A 478 27.95 -43.29 30.27
N GLY A 479 26.64 -43.41 30.42
CA GLY A 479 25.95 -43.71 31.69
C GLY A 479 25.57 -42.50 32.55
N GLU A 480 25.69 -41.27 32.04
CA GLU A 480 25.29 -40.05 32.76
C GLU A 480 23.77 -39.89 32.75
N LYS A 481 23.21 -39.37 33.86
CA LYS A 481 21.76 -39.22 34.07
C LYS A 481 21.40 -37.77 34.31
N PHE A 482 20.39 -37.27 33.61
CA PHE A 482 19.88 -35.90 33.76
C PHE A 482 18.35 -35.89 33.71
N PRO A 483 17.69 -34.97 34.44
CA PRO A 483 16.24 -34.88 34.45
C PRO A 483 15.72 -34.33 33.13
N VAL A 484 14.77 -35.04 32.52
CA VAL A 484 14.10 -34.62 31.30
C VAL A 484 12.60 -34.58 31.47
N PHE A 485 11.97 -33.57 30.88
CA PHE A 485 10.54 -33.49 30.67
C PHE A 485 10.21 -33.98 29.25
N ILE A 486 9.29 -34.93 29.12
CA ILE A 486 8.98 -35.64 27.87
C ILE A 486 7.51 -35.45 27.51
N VAL A 487 7.22 -35.29 26.22
CA VAL A 487 5.88 -35.34 25.63
C VAL A 487 5.86 -36.42 24.54
N SER A 488 4.95 -37.39 24.64
CA SER A 488 4.74 -38.44 23.64
C SER A 488 3.39 -38.26 22.95
N GLN A 489 3.33 -38.47 21.63
CA GLN A 489 2.13 -38.36 20.78
C GLN A 489 1.95 -39.57 19.86
N TYR A 490 0.72 -40.07 19.72
CA TYR A 490 0.35 -41.13 18.78
C TYR A 490 -0.02 -40.57 17.41
N PHE A 491 0.36 -41.28 16.35
CA PHE A 491 0.04 -40.89 14.96
C PHE A 491 -0.13 -42.13 14.07
N GLN A 492 -1.17 -42.15 13.24
CA GLN A 492 -1.42 -43.20 12.25
C GLN A 492 -1.38 -42.61 10.83
N TYR A 493 -0.65 -43.26 9.92
CA TYR A 493 -0.57 -42.87 8.51
C TYR A 493 -0.75 -44.12 7.64
N GLU A 494 -1.79 -44.11 6.80
CA GLU A 494 -2.25 -45.28 6.05
C GLU A 494 -2.50 -46.49 6.97
N GLU A 495 -1.79 -47.61 6.75
CA GLU A 495 -1.90 -48.85 7.54
C GLU A 495 -0.83 -48.96 8.66
N GLU A 496 0.03 -47.94 8.84
CA GLU A 496 1.16 -47.96 9.79
C GLU A 496 0.96 -46.99 10.98
N GLU A 497 1.51 -47.35 12.16
CA GLU A 497 1.34 -46.60 13.42
C GLU A 497 2.68 -46.14 14.00
N TYR A 498 2.72 -44.91 14.53
CA TYR A 498 3.92 -44.24 15.02
C TYR A 498 3.70 -43.51 16.36
N GLU A 499 4.78 -43.38 17.14
CA GLU A 499 4.87 -42.46 18.27
C GLU A 499 5.92 -41.37 17.96
N PHE A 500 5.56 -40.11 18.20
CA PHE A 500 6.49 -38.97 18.21
C PHE A 500 6.80 -38.54 19.64
N VAL A 501 8.08 -38.37 19.96
CA VAL A 501 8.57 -38.05 21.31
C VAL A 501 9.39 -36.76 21.30
N PHE A 502 9.10 -35.84 22.21
CA PHE A 502 9.83 -34.58 22.42
C PHE A 502 10.36 -34.50 23.85
N ALA A 503 11.65 -34.22 24.06
CA ALA A 503 12.25 -34.19 25.40
C ALA A 503 13.18 -32.97 25.68
N SER A 504 13.09 -32.39 26.89
CA SER A 504 13.81 -31.17 27.35
C SER A 504 14.51 -31.33 28.72
N ASP A 505 15.68 -30.70 28.93
CA ASP A 505 16.45 -30.62 30.20
C ASP A 505 15.99 -29.43 31.08
N ILE A 506 15.91 -29.58 32.41
CA ILE A 506 15.29 -28.61 33.36
C ILE A 506 16.22 -28.13 34.50
N THR A 507 17.53 -28.01 34.27
CA THR A 507 18.53 -27.79 35.34
C THR A 507 18.66 -26.33 35.86
N GLU A 508 18.56 -25.29 35.02
CA GLU A 508 18.87 -23.89 35.41
C GLU A 508 17.76 -23.15 36.18
N GLN A 509 16.50 -23.48 35.93
CA GLN A 509 15.32 -22.79 36.49
C GLN A 509 15.31 -22.73 38.02
N LYS A 510 16.01 -23.64 38.70
CA LYS A 510 16.04 -23.74 40.17
C LYS A 510 16.96 -22.72 40.88
N LYS A 511 17.69 -21.83 40.19
CA LYS A 511 18.68 -20.91 40.81
C LYS A 511 18.22 -19.46 41.05
N MET A 512 17.13 -18.96 40.45
CA MET A 512 16.79 -17.51 40.43
C MET A 512 16.02 -16.94 41.64
N GLU A 513 15.53 -17.75 42.59
CA GLU A 513 14.59 -17.28 43.63
C GLU A 513 15.20 -16.49 44.82
N GLU A 514 16.52 -16.34 44.94
CA GLU A 514 17.18 -15.94 46.21
C GLU A 514 17.48 -14.43 46.40
N GLU A 515 17.42 -13.58 45.36
CA GLU A 515 17.93 -12.18 45.38
C GLU A 515 16.99 -11.08 45.95
N LEU A 516 15.70 -11.35 46.20
CA LEU A 516 14.66 -10.31 46.40
C LEU A 516 14.69 -9.51 47.74
N LYS A 517 15.42 -9.93 48.78
CA LYS A 517 15.20 -9.48 50.19
C LYS A 517 15.85 -8.15 50.66
N ILE A 518 16.76 -7.53 49.91
CA ILE A 518 17.63 -6.43 50.44
C ILE A 518 17.04 -5.00 50.26
N ARG A 519 16.01 -4.82 49.43
CA ARG A 519 15.54 -3.50 48.93
C ARG A 519 14.61 -2.70 49.88
N GLU A 520 14.05 -3.29 50.94
CA GLU A 520 12.90 -2.75 51.70
C GLU A 520 13.22 -1.63 52.74
N ARG A 521 14.47 -1.55 53.26
CA ARG A 521 14.79 -0.78 54.47
C ARG A 521 15.07 0.73 54.26
N GLN A 522 15.29 1.17 53.01
CA GLN A 522 15.70 2.55 52.69
C GLN A 522 14.51 3.53 52.52
N TYR A 523 13.32 3.04 52.21
CA TYR A 523 12.13 3.83 51.87
C TYR A 523 11.55 4.67 53.03
N ARG A 524 11.53 4.15 54.26
CA ARG A 524 10.74 4.71 55.39
C ARG A 524 11.25 6.05 55.97
N LYS A 525 12.49 6.46 55.72
CA LYS A 525 13.09 7.68 56.31
C LYS A 525 12.76 8.99 55.56
N ILE A 526 12.49 8.91 54.27
CA ILE A 526 12.28 10.08 53.41
C ILE A 526 10.86 10.62 53.56
N PHE A 527 9.88 9.71 53.74
CA PHE A 527 8.45 10.01 53.76
C PHE A 527 7.99 10.91 54.93
N GLU A 528 8.56 10.79 56.13
CA GLU A 528 8.06 11.46 57.34
C GLU A 528 8.53 12.93 57.54
N SER A 529 9.52 13.42 56.80
CA SER A 529 10.20 14.71 57.09
C SER A 529 9.80 15.90 56.19
N ALA A 530 8.77 15.74 55.34
CA ALA A 530 8.40 16.73 54.33
C ALA A 530 7.52 17.89 54.86
N PRO A 531 7.71 19.15 54.41
CA PRO A 531 6.98 20.35 54.91
C PRO A 531 5.59 20.56 54.31
N VAL A 532 5.17 19.68 53.40
CA VAL A 532 3.85 19.61 52.78
C VAL A 532 3.12 18.39 53.31
N GLY A 533 1.77 18.42 53.34
CA GLY A 533 1.01 17.23 53.67
C GLY A 533 1.24 16.18 52.58
N MET A 534 1.69 14.97 52.93
CA MET A 534 1.86 13.84 52.02
C MET A 534 1.07 12.63 52.48
N GLU A 535 0.45 11.96 51.52
CA GLU A 535 -0.27 10.73 51.79
C GLU A 535 -0.16 9.73 50.63
N LEU A 536 0.04 8.46 50.99
CA LEU A 536 0.20 7.34 50.07
C LEU A 536 -1.06 6.48 50.04
N LYS A 537 -1.50 6.12 48.84
CA LYS A 537 -2.75 5.38 48.61
C LYS A 537 -2.54 4.24 47.62
N ASN A 538 -3.34 3.17 47.76
CA ASN A 538 -3.41 2.11 46.76
C ASN A 538 -4.30 2.51 45.57
N SER A 539 -4.43 1.63 44.57
CA SER A 539 -5.26 1.83 43.37
C SER A 539 -6.74 2.09 43.67
N ASP A 540 -7.23 1.68 44.84
CA ASP A 540 -8.62 1.89 45.27
C ASP A 540 -8.83 3.16 46.09
N GLY A 541 -7.77 3.95 46.31
CA GLY A 541 -7.81 5.21 47.06
C GLY A 541 -7.93 5.03 48.58
N ILE A 542 -7.55 3.86 49.08
CA ILE A 542 -7.37 3.60 50.52
C ILE A 542 -6.03 4.18 50.95
N ILE A 543 -6.03 4.96 52.01
CA ILE A 543 -4.81 5.54 52.57
C ILE A 543 -3.98 4.44 53.22
N LEU A 544 -2.82 4.18 52.64
CA LEU A 544 -1.87 3.19 53.16
C LEU A 544 -0.91 3.78 54.18
N ASP A 545 -0.52 5.05 54.00
CA ASP A 545 0.38 5.76 54.92
C ASP A 545 0.20 7.28 54.76
N VAL A 546 0.42 8.06 55.83
CA VAL A 546 0.34 9.54 55.84
C VAL A 546 1.49 10.12 56.64
N ASN A 547 1.97 11.29 56.26
CA ASN A 547 2.94 12.04 57.06
C ASN A 547 2.24 12.98 58.06
N GLU A 548 2.99 13.44 59.06
CA GLU A 548 2.46 14.27 60.17
C GLU A 548 1.83 15.61 59.72
N ARG A 549 2.26 16.15 58.57
CA ARG A 549 1.78 17.44 58.05
C ARG A 549 0.37 17.36 57.49
N THR A 550 -0.02 16.23 56.90
CA THR A 550 -1.40 16.00 56.42
C THR A 550 -2.39 16.00 57.58
N CYS A 551 -2.01 15.43 58.72
CA CYS A 551 -2.83 15.42 59.94
C CYS A 551 -3.15 16.85 60.43
N GLN A 552 -2.18 17.76 60.39
CA GLN A 552 -2.35 19.17 60.83
C GLN A 552 -3.29 19.99 59.94
N ILE A 553 -3.24 19.80 58.61
CA ILE A 553 -4.05 20.57 57.65
C ILE A 553 -5.52 20.13 57.69
N THR A 554 -5.74 18.84 57.89
CA THR A 554 -7.07 18.21 57.81
C THR A 554 -7.77 18.13 59.17
N GLY A 555 -7.00 18.10 60.26
CA GLY A 555 -7.47 17.98 61.64
C GLY A 555 -7.72 16.55 62.12
N TYR A 556 -7.24 15.53 61.41
CA TYR A 556 -7.36 14.10 61.73
C TYR A 556 -6.04 13.52 62.25
N ASP A 557 -6.08 12.47 63.10
CA ASP A 557 -4.88 11.73 63.54
C ASP A 557 -4.49 10.61 62.56
N LYS A 558 -3.21 10.21 62.54
CA LYS A 558 -2.65 9.23 61.57
C LYS A 558 -3.35 7.86 61.62
N ASP A 559 -3.59 7.33 62.81
CA ASP A 559 -4.26 6.04 63.00
C ASP A 559 -5.76 6.10 62.61
N GLU A 560 -6.34 7.31 62.55
CA GLU A 560 -7.71 7.52 62.07
C GLU A 560 -7.79 7.58 60.54
N LEU A 561 -6.67 7.87 59.86
CA LEU A 561 -6.62 8.01 58.39
C LEU A 561 -6.14 6.73 57.71
N ILE A 562 -5.24 5.96 58.31
CA ILE A 562 -4.71 4.73 57.69
C ILE A 562 -5.80 3.67 57.61
N GLY A 563 -5.99 3.11 56.40
CA GLY A 563 -7.02 2.13 56.10
C GLY A 563 -8.38 2.74 55.71
N GLU A 564 -8.54 4.04 55.87
CA GLU A 564 -9.75 4.75 55.45
C GLU A 564 -9.68 5.17 53.97
N SER A 565 -10.86 5.33 53.36
CA SER A 565 -10.96 5.80 51.98
C SER A 565 -10.87 7.32 51.90
N ILE A 566 -10.03 7.84 51.01
CA ILE A 566 -9.89 9.29 50.83
C ILE A 566 -11.19 9.97 50.37
N PHE A 567 -12.03 9.21 49.67
CA PHE A 567 -13.29 9.69 49.09
C PHE A 567 -14.38 9.93 50.14
N THR A 568 -14.23 9.36 51.33
CA THR A 568 -15.16 9.51 52.45
C THR A 568 -14.58 10.39 53.56
N ALA A 569 -13.26 10.34 53.79
CA ALA A 569 -12.63 11.02 54.91
C ALA A 569 -12.32 12.52 54.67
N LEU A 570 -11.93 12.91 53.44
CA LEU A 570 -11.33 14.23 53.17
C LEU A 570 -11.94 14.97 51.96
N VAL A 571 -12.94 14.38 51.31
CA VAL A 571 -13.63 14.91 50.13
C VAL A 571 -15.12 15.10 50.46
N PRO A 572 -15.75 16.25 50.13
CA PRO A 572 -17.20 16.43 50.26
C PRO A 572 -18.01 15.34 49.55
N GLU A 573 -19.10 14.90 50.17
CA GLU A 573 -19.92 13.76 49.71
C GLU A 573 -20.38 13.89 48.25
N PHE A 574 -20.74 15.11 47.80
CA PHE A 574 -21.18 15.40 46.42
C PHE A 574 -20.03 15.44 45.39
N HIS A 575 -18.77 15.47 45.84
CA HIS A 575 -17.58 15.51 44.99
C HIS A 575 -16.79 14.18 44.96
N SER A 576 -17.30 13.16 45.64
CA SER A 576 -16.66 11.85 45.82
C SER A 576 -16.48 11.06 44.52
N GLU A 577 -17.45 11.06 43.60
CA GLU A 577 -17.35 10.38 42.30
C GLU A 577 -16.30 11.03 41.38
N LYS A 578 -16.30 12.36 41.29
CA LYS A 578 -15.33 13.10 40.47
C LYS A 578 -13.92 13.00 41.04
N ALA A 579 -13.78 12.88 42.35
CA ALA A 579 -12.51 12.57 42.98
C ALA A 579 -12.02 11.15 42.62
N ARG A 580 -12.91 10.14 42.54
CA ARG A 580 -12.57 8.78 42.11
C ARG A 580 -12.07 8.71 40.67
N GLU A 581 -12.73 9.40 39.75
CA GLU A 581 -12.27 9.47 38.36
C GLU A 581 -10.91 10.17 38.25
N ASN A 582 -10.74 11.28 38.96
CA ASN A 582 -9.47 12.02 38.94
C ASN A 582 -8.33 11.18 39.51
N PHE A 583 -8.61 10.36 40.53
CA PHE A 583 -7.66 9.42 41.10
C PHE A 583 -7.28 8.31 40.12
N GLN A 584 -8.24 7.75 39.37
CA GLN A 584 -7.99 6.78 38.31
C GLN A 584 -7.11 7.35 37.17
N LYS A 585 -7.28 8.63 36.83
CA LYS A 585 -6.46 9.30 35.82
C LYS A 585 -5.01 9.48 36.28
N VAL A 586 -4.79 9.77 37.56
CA VAL A 586 -3.42 9.82 38.11
C VAL A 586 -2.79 8.41 38.07
N LEU A 587 -3.54 7.37 38.43
CA LEU A 587 -3.10 5.97 38.25
C LEU A 587 -2.85 5.59 36.79
N SER A 588 -3.44 6.28 35.82
CA SER A 588 -3.11 6.11 34.39
C SER A 588 -1.83 6.82 33.95
N GLY A 589 -1.09 7.44 34.88
CA GLY A 589 0.24 8.02 34.66
C GLY A 589 0.28 9.54 34.53
N GLN A 590 -0.86 10.21 34.72
CA GLN A 590 -0.98 11.66 34.52
C GLN A 590 -0.68 12.42 35.83
N GLU A 591 0.41 13.19 35.87
CA GLU A 591 0.66 14.12 36.98
C GLU A 591 -0.41 15.21 36.99
N ARG A 592 -0.97 15.50 38.16
CA ARG A 592 -2.09 16.45 38.25
C ARG A 592 -1.96 17.35 39.45
N GLU A 593 -2.08 18.65 39.24
CA GLU A 593 -2.17 19.69 40.25
C GLU A 593 -3.46 20.48 40.03
N GLN A 594 -4.28 20.66 41.07
CA GLN A 594 -5.59 21.30 40.92
C GLN A 594 -6.12 21.90 42.22
N ILE A 595 -6.83 23.02 42.10
CA ILE A 595 -7.54 23.66 43.20
C ILE A 595 -8.97 23.14 43.26
N LEU A 596 -9.36 22.57 44.40
CA LEU A 596 -10.65 21.90 44.60
C LEU A 596 -11.25 22.24 45.97
N PRO A 597 -12.58 22.18 46.14
CA PRO A 597 -13.19 22.28 47.44
C PRO A 597 -12.94 21.01 48.29
N ALA A 598 -12.52 21.18 49.54
CA ALA A 598 -12.27 20.12 50.52
C ALA A 598 -12.93 20.44 51.87
N ILE A 599 -13.05 19.43 52.74
CA ILE A 599 -13.68 19.57 54.07
C ILE A 599 -12.68 19.19 55.16
N LYS A 600 -12.66 19.96 56.25
CA LYS A 600 -11.90 19.64 57.48
C LYS A 600 -12.73 18.75 58.42
N LYS A 601 -12.11 18.10 59.41
CA LYS A 601 -12.83 17.31 60.44
C LYS A 601 -14.00 18.06 61.12
N THR A 602 -13.95 19.39 61.15
CA THR A 602 -14.98 20.27 61.74
C THR A 602 -16.21 20.52 60.85
N GLY A 603 -16.19 20.10 59.57
CA GLY A 603 -17.29 20.30 58.60
C GLY A 603 -17.20 21.59 57.76
N GLU A 604 -16.16 22.39 57.93
CA GLU A 604 -15.92 23.62 57.14
C GLU A 604 -15.39 23.29 55.74
N SER A 605 -15.99 23.89 54.70
CA SER A 605 -15.51 23.80 53.30
C SER A 605 -14.45 24.86 52.99
N TYR A 606 -13.34 24.47 52.37
CA TYR A 606 -12.25 25.36 51.94
C TYR A 606 -11.71 24.94 50.56
N TYR A 607 -10.97 25.82 49.86
CA TYR A 607 -10.33 25.47 48.59
C TYR A 607 -8.88 25.03 48.79
N VAL A 608 -8.52 23.85 48.26
CA VAL A 608 -7.22 23.21 48.39
C VAL A 608 -6.57 22.99 47.03
N ASN A 609 -5.33 23.41 46.86
CA ASN A 609 -4.46 22.98 45.78
C ASN A 609 -3.82 21.62 46.12
N LEU A 610 -4.13 20.59 45.34
CA LEU A 610 -3.69 19.20 45.53
C LEU A 610 -2.88 18.73 44.32
N LYS A 611 -1.68 18.19 44.55
CA LYS A 611 -0.82 17.57 43.52
C LYS A 611 -0.67 16.06 43.75
N ASP A 612 -1.03 15.26 42.76
CA ASP A 612 -1.03 13.79 42.82
C ASP A 612 -0.08 13.18 41.77
N THR A 613 0.71 12.18 42.18
CA THR A 613 1.71 11.49 41.34
C THR A 613 1.59 9.97 41.47
N LYS A 614 1.62 9.26 40.33
CA LYS A 614 1.63 7.79 40.28
C LYS A 614 2.97 7.23 40.76
N ILE A 615 2.92 6.18 41.58
CA ILE A 615 4.08 5.40 41.96
C ILE A 615 3.76 3.90 41.87
N GLN A 616 4.79 3.04 41.82
CA GLN A 616 4.60 1.59 41.77
C GLN A 616 4.89 0.97 43.14
N LEU A 617 3.91 0.26 43.71
CA LEU A 617 3.98 -0.36 45.02
C LEU A 617 4.68 -1.74 44.96
N PRO A 618 5.24 -2.26 46.07
CA PRO A 618 5.86 -3.58 46.11
C PRO A 618 4.84 -4.67 45.74
N GLY A 619 5.06 -5.37 44.61
CA GLY A 619 4.10 -6.32 44.04
C GLY A 619 3.64 -5.96 42.61
N GLY A 620 4.01 -4.77 42.10
CA GLY A 620 3.74 -4.34 40.73
C GLY A 620 2.45 -3.53 40.58
N GLU A 621 1.66 -3.41 41.65
CA GLU A 621 0.43 -2.62 41.68
C GLU A 621 0.70 -1.12 41.65
N ASP A 622 -0.22 -0.38 41.04
CA ASP A 622 -0.15 1.07 40.95
C ASP A 622 -0.69 1.73 42.23
N GLY A 623 0.06 2.69 42.75
CA GLY A 623 -0.32 3.52 43.89
C GLY A 623 -0.19 5.01 43.57
N VAL A 624 -0.69 5.85 44.47
CA VAL A 624 -0.66 7.31 44.29
C VAL A 624 -0.10 7.98 45.54
N LEU A 625 0.82 8.90 45.33
CA LEU A 625 1.37 9.81 46.34
C LEU A 625 0.82 11.22 46.10
N SER A 626 0.17 11.79 47.12
CA SER A 626 -0.49 13.12 47.05
C SER A 626 0.21 14.18 47.90
N MET A 627 0.13 15.46 47.51
CA MET A 627 0.65 16.65 48.20
C MET A 627 -0.37 17.80 48.28
N ARG A 628 -0.50 18.54 49.41
CA ARG A 628 -1.66 19.44 49.72
C ARG A 628 -1.35 20.90 50.25
N ILE A 629 -2.10 21.96 49.80
CA ILE A 629 -2.01 23.42 50.19
C ILE A 629 -3.40 24.20 50.12
N ASP A 630 -3.76 25.17 51.00
CA ASP A 630 -5.08 25.93 51.05
C ASP A 630 -5.06 27.35 50.36
N VAL A 631 -6.14 27.81 49.67
CA VAL A 631 -6.17 29.02 48.77
C VAL A 631 -7.48 29.89 48.69
N THR A 632 -8.38 29.89 49.69
CA THR A 632 -9.78 30.41 49.59
C THR A 632 -10.01 31.93 49.33
N ASP A 633 -9.33 32.86 50.02
CA ASP A 633 -9.70 34.31 50.04
C ASP A 633 -9.50 35.09 48.73
N ARG A 634 -8.79 34.52 47.76
CA ARG A 634 -8.38 35.22 46.52
C ARG A 634 -9.44 35.17 45.41
N LEU A 635 -10.33 34.18 45.42
CA LEU A 635 -11.17 33.82 44.25
C LEU A 635 -12.54 34.54 44.17
N GLU A 636 -13.08 35.08 45.27
CA GLU A 636 -14.44 35.67 45.28
C GLU A 636 -14.55 37.08 44.69
N ALA A 637 -13.48 37.88 44.72
CA ALA A 637 -13.51 39.27 44.27
C ALA A 637 -13.32 39.44 42.74
N GLU A 638 -12.71 38.47 42.08
CA GLU A 638 -12.40 38.52 40.63
C GLU A 638 -13.61 38.13 39.74
N ARG A 639 -14.61 37.45 40.29
CA ARG A 639 -15.67 36.78 39.51
C ARG A 639 -16.72 37.73 38.91
N LYS A 640 -17.24 38.70 39.68
CA LYS A 640 -18.33 39.60 39.25
C LYS A 640 -17.97 40.64 38.18
N LEU A 641 -16.68 40.96 38.03
CA LEU A 641 -16.20 41.97 37.08
C LEU A 641 -15.83 41.34 35.72
N LYS A 642 -15.67 40.02 35.68
CA LYS A 642 -15.30 39.22 34.51
C LYS A 642 -16.50 39.01 33.57
N GLU A 643 -17.67 38.68 34.14
CA GLU A 643 -18.85 38.19 33.42
C GLU A 643 -19.39 39.18 32.33
N GLU A 644 -19.48 40.49 32.59
CA GLU A 644 -19.95 41.47 31.58
C GLU A 644 -18.90 41.81 30.50
N LYS A 645 -17.61 41.81 30.86
CA LYS A 645 -16.50 42.09 29.93
C LYS A 645 -16.22 40.88 29.02
N GLU A 646 -16.48 39.67 29.52
CA GLU A 646 -16.39 38.41 28.79
C GLU A 646 -17.49 38.26 27.73
N ARG A 647 -18.70 38.79 27.91
CA ARG A 647 -19.79 38.70 26.92
C ARG A 647 -19.46 39.41 25.59
N PHE A 648 -18.95 40.64 25.65
CA PHE A 648 -18.53 41.39 24.47
C PHE A 648 -17.23 40.86 23.87
N ARG A 649 -16.25 40.53 24.73
CA ARG A 649 -15.00 39.91 24.30
C ARG A 649 -15.27 38.57 23.62
N SER A 650 -16.21 37.77 24.13
CA SER A 650 -16.62 36.50 23.53
C SER A 650 -17.15 36.71 22.12
N LEU A 651 -18.09 37.64 21.86
CA LEU A 651 -18.61 37.87 20.50
C LEU A 651 -17.55 38.30 19.47
N ALA A 652 -16.58 39.13 19.87
CA ALA A 652 -15.49 39.55 18.98
C ALA A 652 -14.38 38.49 18.86
N GLU A 653 -14.12 37.73 19.93
CA GLU A 653 -13.14 36.63 19.96
C GLU A 653 -13.68 35.32 19.36
N THR A 654 -15.00 35.13 19.25
CA THR A 654 -15.66 33.99 18.57
C THR A 654 -16.04 34.31 17.12
N SER A 655 -15.82 35.54 16.65
CA SER A 655 -16.03 35.90 15.24
C SER A 655 -15.12 35.07 14.33
N LEU A 656 -15.72 34.37 13.38
CA LEU A 656 -15.02 33.56 12.35
C LEU A 656 -14.28 34.41 11.30
N PHE A 657 -14.46 35.73 11.31
CA PHE A 657 -13.75 36.67 10.45
C PHE A 657 -12.66 37.41 11.22
N GLY A 658 -11.53 37.68 10.54
CA GLY A 658 -10.47 38.50 11.09
C GLY A 658 -10.92 39.95 11.23
N LEU A 659 -11.20 40.39 12.45
CA LEU A 659 -11.64 41.74 12.78
C LEU A 659 -10.46 42.55 13.29
N PHE A 660 -10.30 43.78 12.77
CA PHE A 660 -9.27 44.68 13.24
C PHE A 660 -9.60 46.15 13.11
N VAL A 661 -8.98 46.94 13.98
CA VAL A 661 -8.96 48.40 13.86
C VAL A 661 -7.59 48.86 13.40
N LEU A 662 -7.55 49.59 12.29
CA LEU A 662 -6.34 50.06 11.65
C LEU A 662 -6.28 51.59 11.64
N LYS A 663 -5.28 52.18 12.33
CA LYS A 663 -4.89 53.59 12.15
C LYS A 663 -3.81 53.69 11.08
N GLU A 664 -2.56 53.94 11.48
CA GLU A 664 -1.38 53.60 10.69
C GLU A 664 -0.94 52.15 10.87
N GLU A 665 -1.15 51.64 12.08
CA GLU A 665 -0.83 50.31 12.59
C GLU A 665 -2.09 49.67 13.20
N PHE A 666 -2.05 48.38 13.51
CA PHE A 666 -3.19 47.63 14.07
C PHE A 666 -3.43 47.95 15.55
N LYS A 667 -4.53 48.62 15.90
CA LYS A 667 -4.84 48.95 17.30
C LYS A 667 -5.74 47.94 18.00
N TYR A 668 -6.36 47.07 17.21
CA TYR A 668 -7.12 45.93 17.71
C TYR A 668 -7.08 44.83 16.65
N VAL A 669 -6.93 43.58 17.09
CA VAL A 669 -7.09 42.38 16.27
C VAL A 669 -7.79 41.30 17.11
N ASN A 670 -8.65 40.50 16.47
CA ASN A 670 -9.25 39.34 17.11
C ASN A 670 -8.46 38.04 16.81
N PRO A 671 -8.72 36.93 17.53
CA PRO A 671 -8.01 35.67 17.36
C PRO A 671 -8.05 35.12 15.92
N ALA A 672 -9.17 35.29 15.21
CA ALA A 672 -9.28 34.88 13.82
C ALA A 672 -8.26 35.59 12.91
N LEU A 673 -7.92 36.87 13.18
CA LEU A 673 -6.88 37.55 12.42
C LEU A 673 -5.47 37.12 12.82
N GLU A 674 -5.23 36.75 14.09
CA GLU A 674 -3.96 36.16 14.53
C GLU A 674 -3.71 34.83 13.79
N GLU A 675 -4.75 34.02 13.62
CA GLU A 675 -4.70 32.80 12.83
C GLU A 675 -4.44 33.06 11.34
N ILE A 676 -5.20 33.96 10.71
CA ILE A 676 -5.04 34.31 9.29
C ILE A 676 -3.63 34.84 9.00
N THR A 677 -3.07 35.67 9.88
CA THR A 677 -1.78 36.35 9.65
C THR A 677 -0.57 35.60 10.23
N GLY A 678 -0.79 34.67 11.16
CA GLY A 678 0.29 33.96 11.88
C GLY A 678 1.09 34.84 12.84
N TYR A 679 0.74 36.13 12.98
CA TYR A 679 1.32 37.04 13.96
C TYR A 679 0.45 37.05 15.20
N SER A 680 1.07 36.99 16.37
CA SER A 680 0.32 37.21 17.61
C SER A 680 -0.17 38.65 17.69
N ARG A 681 -1.21 38.88 18.48
CA ARG A 681 -1.77 40.21 18.75
C ARG A 681 -0.70 41.21 19.17
N ASP A 682 0.25 40.78 20.00
CA ASP A 682 1.32 41.63 20.49
C ASP A 682 2.32 41.98 19.38
N GLU A 683 2.57 41.06 18.45
CA GLU A 683 3.49 41.27 17.33
C GLU A 683 2.87 42.16 16.25
N ILE A 684 1.59 41.95 15.94
CA ILE A 684 0.91 42.65 14.86
C ILE A 684 0.44 44.07 15.24
N HIS A 685 0.28 44.35 16.55
CA HIS A 685 -0.25 45.64 17.04
C HIS A 685 0.52 46.86 16.52
N ASP A 686 1.85 46.76 16.42
CA ASP A 686 2.69 47.88 15.96
C ASP A 686 3.10 47.74 14.49
N MET A 687 2.61 46.71 13.79
CA MET A 687 2.87 46.52 12.37
C MET A 687 1.96 47.40 11.52
N LYS A 688 2.46 47.79 10.35
CA LYS A 688 1.64 48.49 9.36
C LYS A 688 0.94 47.46 8.48
N PHE A 689 -0.29 47.75 8.07
CA PHE A 689 -1.10 46.82 7.27
C PHE A 689 -0.39 46.26 6.02
N TRP A 690 0.47 47.03 5.36
CA TRP A 690 1.19 46.56 4.16
C TRP A 690 2.41 45.69 4.46
N GLU A 691 2.85 45.58 5.72
CA GLU A 691 3.96 44.70 6.11
C GLU A 691 3.53 43.24 6.15
N ILE A 692 2.22 42.98 6.29
CA ILE A 692 1.61 41.65 6.16
C ILE A 692 1.01 41.40 4.77
N VAL A 693 1.24 42.29 3.78
CA VAL A 693 0.74 42.13 2.41
C VAL A 693 1.89 41.64 1.53
N ALA A 694 1.62 40.66 0.68
CA ALA A 694 2.60 40.13 -0.25
C ALA A 694 3.20 41.27 -1.13
N PRO A 695 4.52 41.29 -1.37
CA PRO A 695 5.21 42.43 -2.02
C PRO A 695 4.55 42.92 -3.31
N GLU A 696 3.99 42.01 -4.10
CA GLU A 696 3.32 42.24 -5.38
C GLU A 696 2.03 43.08 -5.22
N HIS A 697 1.33 42.92 -4.09
CA HIS A 697 0.05 43.56 -3.81
C HIS A 697 0.15 44.83 -2.94
N GLN A 698 1.30 45.09 -2.30
CA GLN A 698 1.48 46.24 -1.39
C GLN A 698 1.16 47.60 -2.03
N SER A 699 1.56 47.80 -3.29
CA SER A 699 1.33 49.05 -4.02
C SER A 699 -0.17 49.32 -4.26
N MET A 700 -0.94 48.27 -4.56
CA MET A 700 -2.39 48.35 -4.74
C MET A 700 -3.08 48.70 -3.42
N VAL A 701 -2.74 47.99 -2.34
CA VAL A 701 -3.33 48.18 -1.01
C VAL A 701 -3.08 49.59 -0.48
N ARG A 702 -1.84 50.09 -0.59
CA ARG A 702 -1.49 51.47 -0.19
C ARG A 702 -2.25 52.54 -0.96
N ARG A 703 -2.54 52.29 -2.25
CA ARG A 703 -3.34 53.20 -3.08
C ARG A 703 -4.80 53.21 -2.64
N ARG A 704 -5.38 52.04 -2.37
CA ARG A 704 -6.78 51.89 -1.92
C ARG A 704 -7.02 52.47 -0.54
N ARG A 705 -6.13 52.21 0.44
CA ARG A 705 -6.21 52.83 1.79
C ARG A 705 -6.24 54.35 1.75
N ARG A 706 -5.37 54.98 0.93
CA ARG A 706 -5.37 56.44 0.76
C ARG A 706 -6.66 56.97 0.15
N ALA A 707 -7.26 56.25 -0.80
CA ALA A 707 -8.54 56.62 -1.40
C ALA A 707 -9.69 56.52 -0.38
N LEU A 708 -9.71 55.47 0.44
CA LEU A 708 -10.70 55.23 1.49
C LEU A 708 -10.65 56.32 2.59
N LEU A 709 -9.46 56.64 3.10
CA LEU A 709 -9.29 57.71 4.11
C LEU A 709 -9.64 59.11 3.58
N ALA A 710 -9.43 59.34 2.28
CA ALA A 710 -9.80 60.58 1.60
C ALA A 710 -11.30 60.69 1.26
N GLY A 711 -12.11 59.69 1.63
CA GLY A 711 -13.55 59.66 1.36
C GLY A 711 -13.92 59.52 -0.13
N LYS A 712 -13.03 58.95 -0.95
CA LYS A 712 -13.31 58.68 -2.37
C LYS A 712 -14.07 57.36 -2.51
N ASN A 713 -15.01 57.28 -3.46
CA ASN A 713 -15.73 56.04 -3.79
C ASN A 713 -14.76 55.01 -4.40
N VAL A 714 -14.32 54.06 -3.58
CA VAL A 714 -13.61 52.84 -3.98
C VAL A 714 -14.43 51.65 -3.49
N PRO A 715 -14.41 50.50 -4.21
CA PRO A 715 -15.06 49.28 -3.73
C PRO A 715 -14.59 48.97 -2.30
N SER A 716 -15.55 48.79 -1.39
CA SER A 716 -15.31 48.57 0.04
C SER A 716 -14.60 47.26 0.30
N SER A 717 -14.79 46.26 -0.58
CA SER A 717 -14.14 44.95 -0.53
C SER A 717 -13.25 44.66 -1.74
N TYR A 718 -12.17 43.91 -1.53
CA TYR A 718 -11.29 43.43 -2.59
C TYR A 718 -10.35 42.31 -2.13
N GLU A 719 -9.91 41.47 -3.08
CA GLU A 719 -9.03 40.33 -2.85
C GLU A 719 -7.55 40.70 -3.03
N PHE A 720 -6.67 40.15 -2.20
CA PHE A 720 -5.21 40.19 -2.37
C PHE A 720 -4.50 39.15 -1.50
N GLU A 721 -3.24 38.86 -1.82
CA GLU A 721 -2.40 37.98 -1.00
C GLU A 721 -1.78 38.71 0.20
N LEU A 722 -2.02 38.18 1.39
CA LEU A 722 -1.27 38.48 2.59
C LEU A 722 -0.06 37.55 2.67
N GLN A 723 1.00 37.98 3.37
CA GLN A 723 2.12 37.14 3.73
C GLN A 723 2.14 36.95 5.25
N ARG A 724 2.00 35.70 5.68
CA ARG A 724 2.04 35.31 7.08
C ARG A 724 3.46 35.43 7.65
N LYS A 725 3.58 35.35 8.98
CA LYS A 725 4.87 35.43 9.69
C LYS A 725 5.89 34.36 9.28
N ASP A 726 5.41 33.15 9.01
CA ASP A 726 6.21 32.02 8.53
C ASP A 726 6.59 32.12 7.05
N GLY A 727 6.06 33.13 6.34
CA GLY A 727 6.28 33.36 4.92
C GLY A 727 5.20 32.81 4.01
N GLU A 728 4.24 32.02 4.52
CA GLU A 728 3.10 31.46 3.77
C GLU A 728 2.23 32.59 3.20
N LYS A 729 1.83 32.49 1.93
CA LYS A 729 0.92 33.45 1.30
C LYS A 729 -0.52 32.97 1.46
N ARG A 730 -1.43 33.89 1.82
CA ARG A 730 -2.87 33.59 1.92
C ARG A 730 -3.70 34.61 1.16
N TRP A 731 -4.68 34.11 0.41
CA TRP A 731 -5.65 34.95 -0.26
C TRP A 731 -6.68 35.45 0.74
N ILE A 732 -6.81 36.77 0.86
CA ILE A 732 -7.84 37.37 1.70
C ILE A 732 -8.78 38.24 0.90
N LEU A 733 -10.07 38.07 1.18
CA LEU A 733 -11.08 39.06 0.87
C LEU A 733 -11.10 40.08 2.02
N PHE A 734 -10.57 41.27 1.76
CA PHE A 734 -10.57 42.36 2.72
C PHE A 734 -11.74 43.30 2.47
N SER A 735 -12.42 43.73 3.52
CA SER A 735 -13.38 44.84 3.49
C SER A 735 -13.04 45.88 4.55
N GLY A 736 -13.12 47.17 4.21
CA GLY A 736 -12.72 48.25 5.13
C GLY A 736 -13.65 49.45 5.12
N THR A 737 -14.06 49.89 6.30
CA THR A 737 -14.87 51.11 6.50
C THR A 737 -14.17 52.08 7.44
N ARG A 738 -14.33 53.38 7.20
CA ARG A 738 -13.75 54.44 8.03
C ARG A 738 -14.56 54.65 9.32
N ILE A 739 -13.89 54.61 10.48
CA ILE A 739 -14.48 54.82 11.81
C ILE A 739 -13.75 55.90 12.62
N ASP A 740 -14.34 56.34 13.73
CA ASP A 740 -13.66 57.16 14.75
C ASP A 740 -13.23 56.25 15.91
N TYR A 741 -11.93 56.15 16.17
CA TYR A 741 -11.36 55.34 17.25
C TYR A 741 -10.47 56.21 18.13
N GLU A 742 -10.85 56.34 19.41
CA GLU A 742 -10.20 57.21 20.40
C GLU A 742 -10.08 58.69 19.95
N GLY A 743 -11.04 59.20 19.18
CA GLY A 743 -11.03 60.59 18.70
C GLY A 743 -10.18 60.83 17.44
N GLU A 744 -9.71 59.77 16.79
CA GLU A 744 -8.94 59.81 15.56
C GLU A 744 -9.57 58.95 14.46
N THR A 745 -9.39 59.32 13.19
CA THR A 745 -9.89 58.55 12.06
C THR A 745 -9.11 57.24 11.90
N ALA A 746 -9.81 56.12 11.97
CA ALA A 746 -9.29 54.77 11.76
C ALA A 746 -10.11 54.02 10.70
N ILE A 747 -9.70 52.81 10.37
CA ILE A 747 -10.40 51.88 9.49
C ILE A 747 -10.77 50.66 10.32
N LEU A 748 -12.06 50.30 10.37
CA LEU A 748 -12.49 48.99 10.81
C LEU A 748 -12.41 48.06 9.59
N GLY A 749 -11.53 47.07 9.68
CA GLY A 749 -11.27 46.10 8.64
C GLY A 749 -11.81 44.73 9.01
N THR A 750 -12.38 44.04 8.04
CA THR A 750 -12.62 42.60 8.10
C THR A 750 -11.74 41.89 7.06
N ALA A 751 -11.18 40.75 7.45
CA ALA A 751 -10.43 39.87 6.57
C ALA A 751 -11.05 38.47 6.63
N ILE A 752 -11.41 37.95 5.46
CA ILE A 752 -11.89 36.58 5.29
C ILE A 752 -10.80 35.84 4.53
N ASP A 753 -10.30 34.74 5.09
CA ASP A 753 -9.43 33.83 4.37
C ASP A 753 -10.24 33.13 3.26
N ILE A 754 -9.84 33.38 2.01
CA ILE A 754 -10.42 32.74 0.83
C ILE A 754 -9.41 31.80 0.16
N SER A 755 -8.32 31.45 0.85
CA SER A 755 -7.29 30.54 0.32
C SER A 755 -7.90 29.19 -0.05
N GLU A 756 -8.76 28.64 0.81
CA GLU A 756 -9.50 27.40 0.52
C GLU A 756 -10.42 27.54 -0.71
N ARG A 757 -11.04 28.70 -0.93
CA ARG A 757 -11.87 28.95 -2.12
C ARG A 757 -11.03 29.03 -3.40
N LYS A 758 -9.85 29.67 -3.34
CA LYS A 758 -8.92 29.73 -4.48
C LYS A 758 -8.34 28.35 -4.79
N LYS A 759 -7.91 27.62 -3.76
CA LYS A 759 -7.48 26.23 -3.87
C LYS A 759 -8.59 25.31 -4.40
N ALA A 760 -9.84 25.50 -3.99
CA ALA A 760 -10.97 24.69 -4.45
C ALA A 760 -11.32 24.97 -5.93
N GLN A 761 -11.24 26.23 -6.37
CA GLN A 761 -11.43 26.59 -7.77
C GLN A 761 -10.29 26.04 -8.65
N GLU A 762 -9.05 26.12 -8.17
CA GLU A 762 -7.88 25.55 -8.83
C GLU A 762 -7.96 24.02 -8.85
N LYS A 763 -8.38 23.38 -7.75
CA LYS A 763 -8.67 21.94 -7.67
C LYS A 763 -9.78 21.50 -8.65
N LEU A 764 -10.77 22.35 -8.91
CA LEU A 764 -11.85 22.05 -9.86
C LEU A 764 -11.34 22.09 -11.31
N GLU A 765 -10.56 23.10 -11.67
CA GLU A 765 -9.93 23.20 -13.00
C GLU A 765 -8.93 22.05 -13.22
N ILE A 766 -8.14 21.73 -12.19
CA ILE A 766 -7.25 20.57 -12.16
C ILE A 766 -8.08 19.28 -12.33
N ARG A 767 -9.19 19.09 -11.61
CA ARG A 767 -10.06 17.90 -11.70
C ARG A 767 -10.76 17.73 -13.06
N GLU A 768 -11.15 18.82 -13.73
CA GLU A 768 -11.69 18.76 -15.11
C GLU A 768 -10.61 18.34 -16.11
N GLU A 769 -9.38 18.84 -15.95
CA GLU A 769 -8.27 18.44 -16.80
C GLU A 769 -7.79 17.00 -16.51
N GLN A 770 -7.86 16.58 -15.25
CA GLN A 770 -7.62 15.23 -14.79
C GLN A 770 -8.61 14.22 -15.37
N TYR A 771 -9.91 14.53 -15.36
CA TYR A 771 -10.95 13.74 -16.03
C TYR A 771 -10.57 13.49 -17.49
N ARG A 772 -10.23 14.56 -18.22
CA ARG A 772 -9.88 14.46 -19.64
C ARG A 772 -8.64 13.59 -19.85
N LYS A 773 -7.63 13.71 -18.98
CA LYS A 773 -6.40 12.90 -19.09
C LYS A 773 -6.63 11.43 -18.73
N ILE A 774 -7.39 11.11 -17.68
CA ILE A 774 -7.72 9.72 -17.31
C ILE A 774 -8.55 9.06 -18.42
N PHE A 775 -9.58 9.77 -18.89
CA PHE A 775 -10.45 9.28 -19.95
C PHE A 775 -9.65 8.98 -21.23
N GLU A 776 -8.82 9.93 -21.69
CA GLU A 776 -8.01 9.75 -22.91
C GLU A 776 -6.88 8.74 -22.79
N MET A 777 -6.23 8.64 -21.63
CA MET A 777 -5.03 7.82 -21.45
C MET A 777 -5.31 6.41 -20.91
N ALA A 778 -6.57 6.06 -20.64
CA ALA A 778 -6.92 4.73 -20.16
C ALA A 778 -6.40 3.64 -21.13
N PRO A 779 -5.78 2.56 -20.63
CA PRO A 779 -5.30 1.46 -21.48
C PRO A 779 -6.45 0.60 -22.06
N VAL A 780 -7.69 0.98 -21.76
CA VAL A 780 -8.96 0.39 -22.21
C VAL A 780 -9.73 1.41 -23.04
N GLY A 781 -10.54 0.91 -23.98
CA GLY A 781 -11.49 1.76 -24.70
C GLY A 781 -12.62 2.18 -23.78
N LEU A 782 -12.86 3.48 -23.65
CA LEU A 782 -13.95 4.04 -22.86
C LEU A 782 -14.94 4.74 -23.78
N MET A 783 -16.22 4.56 -23.49
CA MET A 783 -17.32 5.20 -24.20
C MET A 783 -18.42 5.58 -23.22
N LEU A 784 -18.97 6.77 -23.39
CA LEU A 784 -20.17 7.22 -22.71
C LEU A 784 -21.30 7.35 -23.74
N GLU A 785 -22.46 6.79 -23.43
CA GLU A 785 -23.65 6.85 -24.27
C GLU A 785 -24.90 7.28 -23.49
N ASP A 786 -25.88 7.84 -24.19
CA ASP A 786 -27.20 8.17 -23.62
C ASP A 786 -28.12 6.93 -23.51
N GLU A 787 -29.32 7.13 -22.95
CA GLU A 787 -30.33 6.06 -22.76
C GLU A 787 -30.77 5.41 -24.08
N GLU A 788 -30.59 6.08 -25.21
CA GLU A 788 -30.90 5.57 -26.55
C GLU A 788 -29.71 4.90 -27.24
N GLY A 789 -28.52 4.89 -26.61
CA GLY A 789 -27.29 4.31 -27.16
C GLY A 789 -26.57 5.20 -28.17
N ASN A 790 -26.81 6.52 -28.13
CA ASN A 790 -26.03 7.47 -28.91
C ASN A 790 -24.74 7.80 -28.16
N ILE A 791 -23.63 7.74 -28.89
CA ILE A 791 -22.30 7.95 -28.34
C ILE A 791 -22.11 9.43 -28.02
N LEU A 792 -21.91 9.75 -26.75
CA LEU A 792 -21.68 11.11 -26.25
C LEU A 792 -20.20 11.45 -26.20
N GLU A 793 -19.36 10.52 -25.73
CA GLU A 793 -17.91 10.69 -25.61
C GLU A 793 -17.20 9.34 -25.82
N VAL A 794 -16.01 9.36 -26.41
CA VAL A 794 -15.13 8.19 -26.59
C VAL A 794 -13.68 8.60 -26.38
N ASN A 795 -12.85 7.70 -25.86
CA ASN A 795 -11.43 7.99 -25.71
C ASN A 795 -10.59 7.54 -26.93
N GLU A 796 -9.37 8.06 -27.04
CA GLU A 796 -8.42 7.69 -28.10
C GLU A 796 -8.21 6.17 -28.18
N LYS A 797 -8.14 5.49 -27.02
CA LYS A 797 -7.91 4.04 -26.98
C LYS A 797 -9.03 3.23 -27.64
N LEU A 798 -10.29 3.65 -27.49
CA LEU A 798 -11.41 3.00 -28.17
C LEU A 798 -11.33 3.20 -29.68
N CYS A 799 -10.90 4.39 -30.13
CA CYS A 799 -10.67 4.69 -31.54
C CYS A 799 -9.58 3.77 -32.12
N GLU A 800 -8.47 3.55 -31.40
CA GLU A 800 -7.43 2.59 -31.79
C GLU A 800 -7.96 1.15 -31.89
N ILE A 801 -8.73 0.70 -30.89
CA ILE A 801 -9.29 -0.66 -30.85
C ILE A 801 -10.29 -0.86 -31.99
N THR A 802 -11.18 0.09 -32.22
CA THR A 802 -12.27 -0.08 -33.20
C THR A 802 -11.84 0.30 -34.61
N GLY A 803 -10.78 1.11 -34.76
CA GLY A 803 -10.29 1.67 -36.01
C GLY A 803 -11.18 2.77 -36.59
N TYR A 804 -12.12 3.30 -35.80
CA TYR A 804 -12.93 4.47 -36.16
C TYR A 804 -12.30 5.74 -35.60
N GLU A 805 -12.49 6.86 -36.28
CA GLU A 805 -12.12 8.17 -35.76
C GLU A 805 -13.20 8.69 -34.81
N GLU A 806 -12.83 9.52 -33.84
CA GLU A 806 -13.75 10.10 -32.84
C GLU A 806 -14.95 10.79 -33.51
N GLU A 807 -14.72 11.63 -34.53
CA GLU A 807 -15.81 12.36 -35.19
C GLU A 807 -16.78 11.46 -35.98
N GLU A 808 -16.40 10.21 -36.24
CA GLU A 808 -17.25 9.20 -36.86
C GLU A 808 -18.08 8.42 -35.83
N LEU A 809 -17.67 8.44 -34.55
CA LEU A 809 -18.39 7.78 -33.46
C LEU A 809 -19.34 8.74 -32.76
N LEU A 810 -18.90 9.97 -32.46
CA LEU A 810 -19.69 10.95 -31.72
C LEU A 810 -21.04 11.25 -32.38
N GLY A 811 -22.12 11.16 -31.59
CA GLY A 811 -23.50 11.39 -32.00
C GLY A 811 -24.13 10.28 -32.85
N ASN A 812 -23.37 9.23 -33.21
CA ASN A 812 -23.93 8.05 -33.86
C ASN A 812 -24.36 7.01 -32.82
N ASN A 813 -25.25 6.11 -33.23
CA ASN A 813 -25.76 5.07 -32.35
C ASN A 813 -24.86 3.82 -32.38
N ILE A 814 -24.56 3.24 -31.23
CA ILE A 814 -23.69 2.05 -31.12
C ILE A 814 -24.19 0.86 -31.93
N MET A 815 -25.51 0.75 -32.11
CA MET A 815 -26.14 -0.34 -32.87
C MET A 815 -25.74 -0.30 -34.35
N ASP A 816 -25.49 0.89 -34.88
CA ASP A 816 -25.18 1.12 -36.28
C ASP A 816 -23.67 1.16 -36.57
N THR A 817 -22.83 1.33 -35.55
CA THR A 817 -21.37 1.50 -35.68
C THR A 817 -20.59 0.32 -35.11
N LEU A 818 -20.65 0.09 -33.79
CA LEU A 818 -19.76 -0.80 -33.05
C LEU A 818 -20.35 -2.22 -32.84
N VAL A 819 -21.68 -2.35 -32.86
CA VAL A 819 -22.37 -3.63 -32.68
C VAL A 819 -22.58 -4.35 -34.03
N ILE A 820 -22.07 -5.57 -34.14
CA ILE A 820 -22.25 -6.40 -35.34
C ILE A 820 -23.73 -6.82 -35.54
N PRO A 821 -24.22 -6.95 -36.78
CA PRO A 821 -25.63 -7.20 -37.08
C PRO A 821 -26.25 -8.39 -36.34
N GLU A 822 -25.48 -9.45 -36.12
CA GLU A 822 -25.91 -10.67 -35.45
C GLU A 822 -26.16 -10.49 -33.94
N LEU A 823 -25.57 -9.47 -33.31
CA LEU A 823 -25.66 -9.23 -31.86
C LEU A 823 -26.55 -8.04 -31.49
N ARG A 824 -27.11 -7.30 -32.47
CA ARG A 824 -27.90 -6.09 -32.21
C ARG A 824 -29.11 -6.31 -31.30
N GLU A 825 -29.78 -7.45 -31.44
CA GLU A 825 -30.96 -7.72 -30.62
C GLU A 825 -30.60 -8.05 -29.18
N GLN A 826 -29.52 -8.81 -28.98
CA GLN A 826 -28.97 -9.07 -27.65
C GLN A 826 -28.44 -7.79 -27.00
N ALA A 827 -27.82 -6.89 -27.77
CA ALA A 827 -27.34 -5.61 -27.27
C ALA A 827 -28.49 -4.72 -26.78
N ARG A 828 -29.65 -4.71 -27.45
CA ARG A 828 -30.83 -3.97 -26.96
C ARG A 828 -31.36 -4.51 -25.65
N GLU A 829 -31.50 -5.83 -25.53
CA GLU A 829 -31.95 -6.48 -24.29
C GLU A 829 -30.98 -6.19 -23.12
N ASN A 830 -29.67 -6.17 -23.42
CA ASN A 830 -28.64 -5.83 -22.45
C ASN A 830 -28.70 -4.37 -21.99
N MET A 831 -28.89 -3.43 -22.92
CA MET A 831 -29.03 -2.00 -22.63
C MET A 831 -30.23 -1.73 -21.71
N GLU A 832 -31.38 -2.35 -21.96
CA GLU A 832 -32.56 -2.24 -21.08
C GLU A 832 -32.28 -2.73 -19.64
N ARG A 833 -31.48 -3.80 -19.50
CA ARG A 833 -31.07 -4.33 -18.18
C ARG A 833 -30.09 -3.40 -17.47
N ILE A 834 -29.15 -2.79 -18.20
CA ILE A 834 -28.20 -1.83 -17.63
C ILE A 834 -28.91 -0.59 -17.12
N LEU A 835 -29.82 -0.02 -17.91
CA LEU A 835 -30.63 1.12 -17.48
C LEU A 835 -31.55 0.78 -16.29
N ALA A 836 -31.95 -0.50 -16.13
CA ALA A 836 -32.65 -0.97 -14.94
C ALA A 836 -31.74 -1.13 -13.69
N GLY A 837 -30.43 -0.91 -13.82
CA GLY A 837 -29.44 -0.93 -12.74
C GLY A 837 -28.58 -2.20 -12.65
N GLU A 838 -28.59 -3.08 -13.67
CA GLU A 838 -27.72 -4.25 -13.71
C GLU A 838 -26.36 -3.93 -14.35
N ASN A 839 -25.25 -4.36 -13.74
CA ASN A 839 -23.95 -4.32 -14.42
C ASN A 839 -23.84 -5.50 -15.39
N LEU A 840 -23.29 -5.25 -16.58
CA LEU A 840 -23.10 -6.26 -17.61
C LEU A 840 -21.62 -6.54 -17.84
N GLU A 841 -21.26 -7.83 -17.87
CA GLU A 841 -19.98 -8.33 -18.38
C GLU A 841 -20.25 -9.20 -19.60
N PHE A 842 -19.59 -8.90 -20.72
CA PHE A 842 -19.73 -9.64 -21.98
C PHE A 842 -18.37 -9.95 -22.59
N LYS A 843 -18.12 -11.24 -22.89
CA LYS A 843 -16.93 -11.70 -23.63
C LYS A 843 -17.37 -12.20 -25.00
N GLY A 844 -16.84 -11.60 -26.05
CA GLY A 844 -17.25 -11.92 -27.41
C GLY A 844 -16.27 -11.44 -28.46
N PHE A 845 -16.77 -11.26 -29.67
CA PHE A 845 -16.01 -10.70 -30.77
C PHE A 845 -16.79 -9.58 -31.45
N SER A 846 -16.07 -8.61 -32.00
CA SER A 846 -16.62 -7.57 -32.86
C SER A 846 -15.74 -7.41 -34.10
N ARG A 847 -16.04 -6.40 -34.91
CA ARG A 847 -15.28 -6.06 -36.12
C ARG A 847 -14.75 -4.64 -36.05
N ARG A 848 -13.47 -4.48 -36.39
CA ARG A 848 -12.88 -3.17 -36.62
C ARG A 848 -13.46 -2.57 -37.90
N LYS A 849 -13.27 -1.27 -38.11
CA LYS A 849 -13.70 -0.55 -39.33
C LYS A 849 -13.20 -1.20 -40.64
N ASN A 850 -11.99 -1.75 -40.63
CA ASN A 850 -11.39 -2.45 -41.78
C ASN A 850 -12.01 -3.84 -42.07
N GLY A 851 -12.95 -4.30 -41.23
CA GLY A 851 -13.64 -5.58 -41.33
C GLY A 851 -12.97 -6.74 -40.58
N GLU A 852 -11.80 -6.51 -39.97
CA GLU A 852 -11.04 -7.47 -39.17
C GLU A 852 -11.78 -7.85 -37.89
N LYS A 853 -11.78 -9.14 -37.57
CA LYS A 853 -12.40 -9.68 -36.35
C LYS A 853 -11.41 -9.54 -35.20
N TYR A 854 -11.88 -9.05 -34.05
CA TYR A 854 -11.10 -9.00 -32.82
C TYR A 854 -11.95 -9.47 -31.64
N TYR A 855 -11.30 -9.96 -30.58
CA TYR A 855 -11.97 -10.41 -29.35
C TYR A 855 -12.00 -9.27 -28.34
N LEU A 856 -13.16 -9.06 -27.73
CA LEU A 856 -13.33 -8.04 -26.71
C LEU A 856 -13.91 -8.62 -25.42
N HIS A 857 -13.52 -7.97 -24.34
CA HIS A 857 -14.15 -8.07 -23.04
C HIS A 857 -14.77 -6.71 -22.74
N LEU A 858 -16.10 -6.69 -22.61
CA LEU A 858 -16.92 -5.50 -22.44
C LEU A 858 -17.52 -5.50 -21.03
N PHE A 859 -17.37 -4.38 -20.33
CA PHE A 859 -18.07 -4.09 -19.10
C PHE A 859 -18.94 -2.85 -19.30
N GLU A 860 -20.18 -2.91 -18.87
CA GLU A 860 -21.12 -1.78 -19.01
C GLU A 860 -21.85 -1.55 -17.70
N THR A 861 -21.94 -0.28 -17.31
CA THR A 861 -22.62 0.15 -16.10
C THR A 861 -23.39 1.44 -16.32
N LYS A 862 -24.41 1.65 -15.49
CA LYS A 862 -25.25 2.83 -15.52
C LYS A 862 -24.58 4.01 -14.82
N VAL A 863 -24.61 5.18 -15.44
CA VAL A 863 -24.06 6.43 -14.90
C VAL A 863 -25.07 7.57 -14.99
N SER A 864 -24.93 8.59 -14.15
CA SER A 864 -25.77 9.79 -14.18
C SER A 864 -25.11 10.92 -14.97
N LEU A 865 -25.79 11.40 -16.00
CA LEU A 865 -25.39 12.52 -16.86
C LEU A 865 -25.87 13.87 -16.27
N PRO A 866 -25.37 15.02 -16.76
CA PRO A 866 -25.87 16.34 -16.37
C PRO A 866 -27.39 16.44 -16.51
N ARG A 867 -28.06 17.09 -15.53
CA ARG A 867 -29.53 17.29 -15.46
C ARG A 867 -30.36 16.05 -15.09
N GLU A 868 -29.76 15.07 -14.43
CA GLU A 868 -30.43 13.83 -14.00
C GLU A 868 -30.89 12.93 -15.16
N GLU A 869 -30.26 13.04 -16.34
CA GLU A 869 -30.41 12.08 -17.44
C GLU A 869 -29.57 10.82 -17.14
N GLU A 870 -30.04 9.63 -17.50
CA GLU A 870 -29.27 8.39 -17.31
C GLU A 870 -28.41 8.10 -18.55
N GLY A 871 -27.30 7.41 -18.37
CA GLY A 871 -26.41 7.02 -19.45
C GLY A 871 -25.69 5.72 -19.13
N ILE A 872 -24.94 5.20 -20.09
CA ILE A 872 -24.17 3.98 -19.95
C ILE A 872 -22.69 4.30 -20.17
N LEU A 873 -21.86 3.85 -19.24
CA LEU A 873 -20.40 3.84 -19.40
C LEU A 873 -19.98 2.44 -19.83
N SER A 874 -19.38 2.34 -21.00
CA SER A 874 -18.86 1.09 -21.56
C SER A 874 -17.33 1.09 -21.53
N ILE A 875 -16.76 0.05 -20.93
CA ILE A 875 -15.32 -0.21 -20.83
C ILE A 875 -15.00 -1.42 -21.68
N GLN A 876 -14.12 -1.25 -22.66
CA GLN A 876 -13.76 -2.25 -23.64
C GLN A 876 -12.27 -2.60 -23.59
N LEU A 877 -11.98 -3.86 -23.30
CA LEU A 877 -10.64 -4.43 -23.37
C LEU A 877 -10.50 -5.32 -24.62
N ASP A 878 -9.49 -5.04 -25.45
CA ASP A 878 -9.10 -5.92 -26.55
C ASP A 878 -8.31 -7.12 -25.98
N ILE A 879 -8.90 -8.31 -26.05
CA ILE A 879 -8.30 -9.56 -25.54
C ILE A 879 -7.83 -10.47 -26.68
N THR A 880 -7.63 -9.92 -27.88
CA THR A 880 -7.24 -10.70 -29.07
C THR A 880 -5.91 -11.42 -28.84
N ASP A 881 -4.86 -10.72 -28.41
CA ASP A 881 -3.54 -11.31 -28.11
C ASP A 881 -3.61 -12.43 -27.06
N LEU A 882 -4.44 -12.24 -26.03
CA LEU A 882 -4.63 -13.24 -24.97
C LEU A 882 -5.31 -14.50 -25.53
N LYS A 883 -6.33 -14.31 -26.38
CA LYS A 883 -7.03 -15.42 -27.03
C LYS A 883 -6.17 -16.14 -28.05
N GLU A 884 -5.38 -15.42 -28.84
CA GLU A 884 -4.43 -16.01 -29.78
C GLU A 884 -3.36 -16.82 -29.06
N LYS A 885 -2.82 -16.32 -27.93
CA LYS A 885 -1.89 -17.08 -27.08
C LYS A 885 -2.53 -18.29 -26.41
N GLU A 886 -3.78 -18.20 -25.97
CA GLU A 886 -4.52 -19.35 -25.42
C GLU A 886 -4.73 -20.43 -26.49
N GLU A 887 -5.06 -20.03 -27.72
CA GLU A 887 -5.18 -20.92 -28.87
C GLU A 887 -3.82 -21.51 -29.29
N GLU A 888 -2.75 -20.72 -29.27
CA GLU A 888 -1.37 -21.17 -29.51
C GLU A 888 -0.93 -22.19 -28.45
N LEU A 889 -1.19 -21.94 -27.17
CA LEU A 889 -0.90 -22.88 -26.08
C LEU A 889 -1.70 -24.18 -26.22
N LYS A 890 -2.98 -24.10 -26.61
CA LYS A 890 -3.78 -25.30 -26.92
C LYS A 890 -3.23 -26.06 -28.13
N TYR A 891 -2.80 -25.36 -29.18
CA TYR A 891 -2.17 -25.97 -30.35
C TYR A 891 -0.86 -26.67 -29.96
N LEU A 892 0.01 -26.01 -29.21
CA LEU A 892 1.28 -26.57 -28.70
C LEU A 892 1.06 -27.74 -27.72
N SER A 893 -0.06 -27.75 -26.99
CA SER A 893 -0.44 -28.85 -26.11
C SER A 893 -0.80 -30.13 -26.88
N TYR A 894 -1.19 -30.03 -28.15
CA TYR A 894 -1.62 -31.18 -28.97
C TYR A 894 -0.70 -31.51 -30.14
N HIS A 895 0.20 -30.61 -30.53
CA HIS A 895 1.13 -30.79 -31.64
C HIS A 895 2.60 -30.88 -31.21
N ASP A 896 3.42 -31.59 -31.99
CA ASP A 896 4.88 -31.67 -31.85
C ASP A 896 5.54 -30.44 -32.49
N THR A 897 6.29 -29.68 -31.71
CA THR A 897 6.89 -28.40 -32.10
C THR A 897 7.87 -28.47 -33.26
N LEU A 898 8.44 -29.65 -33.55
CA LEU A 898 9.38 -29.82 -34.64
C LEU A 898 8.69 -30.19 -35.95
N THR A 899 7.69 -31.06 -35.90
CA THR A 899 7.11 -31.70 -37.09
C THR A 899 5.69 -31.26 -37.43
N ASP A 900 5.05 -30.49 -36.55
CA ASP A 900 3.67 -30.01 -36.68
C ASP A 900 2.60 -31.13 -36.67
N LEU A 901 3.03 -32.39 -36.53
CA LEU A 901 2.15 -33.54 -36.29
C LEU A 901 1.57 -33.52 -34.89
N TYR A 902 0.55 -34.34 -34.63
CA TYR A 902 0.06 -34.50 -33.26
C TYR A 902 1.15 -35.08 -32.34
N ASN A 903 1.15 -34.64 -31.08
CA ASN A 903 2.05 -35.19 -30.08
C ASN A 903 1.49 -36.47 -29.44
N ARG A 904 2.31 -37.14 -28.64
CA ARG A 904 1.94 -38.38 -27.95
C ARG A 904 0.69 -38.24 -27.08
N THR A 905 0.57 -37.15 -26.32
CA THR A 905 -0.56 -36.92 -25.41
C THR A 905 -1.89 -36.88 -26.16
N PHE A 906 -1.96 -36.12 -27.27
CA PHE A 906 -3.16 -36.06 -28.09
C PHE A 906 -3.54 -37.42 -28.67
N LEU A 907 -2.57 -38.19 -29.18
CA LEU A 907 -2.84 -39.52 -29.75
C LEU A 907 -3.36 -40.50 -28.70
N GLU A 908 -2.83 -40.46 -27.47
CA GLU A 908 -3.31 -41.30 -26.35
C GLU A 908 -4.76 -40.97 -25.95
N GLU A 909 -5.17 -39.70 -26.01
CA GLU A 909 -6.56 -39.29 -25.80
C GLU A 909 -7.48 -39.76 -26.94
N GLU A 910 -7.05 -39.57 -28.19
CA GLU A 910 -7.82 -40.00 -29.36
C GLU A 910 -7.97 -41.52 -29.46
N MET A 911 -6.96 -42.30 -29.05
CA MET A 911 -7.10 -43.76 -28.96
C MET A 911 -8.23 -44.17 -28.02
N LYS A 912 -8.43 -43.46 -26.91
CA LYS A 912 -9.56 -43.70 -26.00
C LYS A 912 -10.88 -43.30 -26.66
N ARG A 913 -10.93 -42.13 -27.30
CA ARG A 913 -12.14 -41.58 -27.94
C ARG A 913 -12.62 -42.43 -29.12
N LEU A 914 -11.68 -42.92 -29.93
CA LEU A 914 -11.96 -43.69 -31.15
C LEU A 914 -12.20 -45.18 -30.88
N ASN A 915 -12.05 -45.66 -29.63
CA ASN A 915 -12.33 -47.04 -29.22
C ASN A 915 -13.84 -47.35 -29.21
N THR A 916 -14.48 -47.31 -30.38
CA THR A 916 -15.92 -47.50 -30.54
C THR A 916 -16.18 -48.54 -31.62
N GLU A 917 -17.28 -49.28 -31.47
CA GLU A 917 -17.68 -50.37 -32.37
C GLU A 917 -17.76 -49.94 -33.85
N ARG A 918 -18.12 -48.66 -34.09
CA ARG A 918 -18.21 -48.06 -35.43
C ARG A 918 -16.86 -47.83 -36.11
N GLN A 919 -15.79 -47.65 -35.35
CA GLN A 919 -14.46 -47.34 -35.86
C GLN A 919 -13.57 -48.57 -35.99
N HIS A 920 -14.07 -49.76 -35.63
CA HIS A 920 -13.35 -51.03 -35.79
C HIS A 920 -13.44 -51.59 -37.21
N PRO A 921 -12.36 -52.22 -37.73
CA PRO A 921 -11.07 -52.46 -37.07
C PRO A 921 -10.17 -51.22 -37.00
N LEU A 922 -9.43 -51.06 -35.89
CA LEU A 922 -8.44 -49.99 -35.71
C LEU A 922 -7.03 -50.53 -35.97
N SER A 923 -6.34 -49.98 -36.96
CA SER A 923 -4.96 -50.37 -37.28
C SER A 923 -3.96 -49.33 -36.78
N ILE A 924 -2.79 -49.81 -36.34
CA ILE A 924 -1.66 -48.98 -35.93
C ILE A 924 -0.47 -49.31 -36.83
N ILE A 925 0.13 -48.28 -37.42
CA ILE A 925 1.44 -48.37 -38.06
C ILE A 925 2.44 -47.65 -37.15
N TYR A 926 3.42 -48.38 -36.64
CA TYR A 926 4.53 -47.86 -35.85
C TYR A 926 5.76 -47.75 -36.75
N CYS A 927 6.38 -46.58 -36.78
CA CYS A 927 7.49 -46.25 -37.66
C CYS A 927 8.67 -45.71 -36.86
N ASP A 928 9.88 -46.02 -37.32
CA ASP A 928 11.13 -45.48 -36.78
C ASP A 928 12.03 -45.06 -37.95
N VAL A 929 12.61 -43.87 -37.87
CA VAL A 929 13.50 -43.33 -38.90
C VAL A 929 14.91 -43.91 -38.77
N ASN A 930 15.31 -44.73 -39.73
CA ASN A 930 16.65 -45.33 -39.69
C ASN A 930 17.74 -44.29 -39.99
N GLY A 931 18.83 -44.35 -39.23
CA GLY A 931 20.05 -43.59 -39.53
C GLY A 931 20.03 -42.12 -39.12
N LEU A 932 19.06 -41.68 -38.31
CA LEU A 932 19.02 -40.30 -37.79
C LEU A 932 20.32 -39.91 -37.08
N LYS A 933 20.86 -40.80 -36.22
CA LYS A 933 22.13 -40.56 -35.51
C LYS A 933 23.30 -40.32 -36.49
N ILE A 934 23.40 -41.10 -37.56
CA ILE A 934 24.44 -40.93 -38.59
C ILE A 934 24.30 -39.57 -39.28
N VAL A 935 23.06 -39.15 -39.59
CA VAL A 935 22.80 -37.83 -40.18
C VAL A 935 23.18 -36.71 -39.22
N ASN A 936 22.85 -36.83 -37.93
CA ASN A 936 23.24 -35.88 -36.89
C ASN A 936 24.77 -35.81 -36.73
N ASP A 937 25.44 -36.95 -36.67
CA ASP A 937 26.89 -37.03 -36.47
C ASP A 937 27.68 -36.55 -37.70
N THR A 938 27.11 -36.72 -38.91
CA THR A 938 27.77 -36.35 -40.17
C THR A 938 27.47 -34.90 -40.60
N TYR A 939 26.23 -34.44 -40.42
CA TYR A 939 25.73 -33.17 -40.96
C TYR A 939 25.18 -32.20 -39.90
N GLY A 940 25.20 -32.58 -38.62
CA GLY A 940 24.72 -31.80 -37.48
C GLY A 940 23.22 -31.98 -37.18
N HIS A 941 22.81 -31.66 -35.95
CA HIS A 941 21.43 -31.83 -35.46
C HIS A 941 20.37 -31.11 -36.32
N ARG A 942 20.67 -29.92 -36.85
CA ARG A 942 19.78 -29.20 -37.77
C ARG A 942 19.43 -30.01 -39.03
N ALA A 943 20.35 -30.83 -39.53
CA ALA A 943 20.09 -31.69 -40.68
C ALA A 943 19.22 -32.91 -40.30
N GLY A 944 19.33 -33.41 -39.06
CA GLY A 944 18.39 -34.41 -38.53
C GLY A 944 16.97 -33.85 -38.37
N ASP A 945 16.85 -32.61 -37.90
CA ASP A 945 15.56 -31.92 -37.79
C ASP A 945 14.87 -31.77 -39.15
N GLU A 946 15.62 -31.38 -40.19
CA GLU A 946 15.12 -31.32 -41.56
C GLU A 946 14.68 -32.70 -42.09
N LEU A 947 15.39 -33.76 -41.73
CA LEU A 947 15.03 -35.14 -42.09
C LEU A 947 13.69 -35.54 -41.44
N LEU A 948 13.53 -35.27 -40.15
CA LEU A 948 12.31 -35.59 -39.39
C LEU A 948 11.09 -34.84 -39.92
N LYS A 949 11.24 -33.54 -40.24
CA LYS A 949 10.18 -32.74 -40.91
C LYS A 949 9.78 -33.35 -42.24
N LYS A 950 10.77 -33.74 -43.06
CA LYS A 950 10.49 -34.36 -44.37
C LYS A 950 9.79 -35.71 -44.27
N VAL A 951 10.08 -36.50 -43.23
CA VAL A 951 9.36 -37.74 -42.95
C VAL A 951 7.91 -37.46 -42.54
N ALA A 952 7.69 -36.46 -41.69
CA ALA A 952 6.36 -36.02 -41.27
C ALA A 952 5.50 -35.55 -42.46
N ASP A 953 6.06 -34.72 -43.34
CA ASP A 953 5.39 -34.26 -44.57
C ASP A 953 4.94 -35.44 -45.45
N ILE A 954 5.81 -36.45 -45.59
CA ILE A 954 5.50 -37.66 -46.36
C ILE A 954 4.35 -38.42 -45.70
N MET A 955 4.37 -38.61 -44.38
CA MET A 955 3.31 -39.31 -43.65
C MET A 955 1.95 -38.61 -43.76
N ASN A 956 1.92 -37.28 -43.66
CA ASN A 956 0.68 -36.50 -43.89
C ASN A 956 0.19 -36.62 -45.34
N SER A 957 1.09 -36.62 -46.33
CA SER A 957 0.69 -36.69 -47.75
C SER A 957 0.07 -38.03 -48.17
N ILE A 958 0.28 -39.10 -47.40
CA ILE A 958 -0.22 -40.45 -47.71
C ILE A 958 -1.44 -40.85 -46.88
N THR A 959 -1.71 -40.17 -45.77
CA THR A 959 -2.80 -40.48 -44.85
C THR A 959 -4.06 -39.68 -45.22
N ARG A 960 -5.22 -40.13 -44.74
CA ARG A 960 -6.50 -39.43 -44.92
C ARG A 960 -6.70 -38.44 -43.77
N ASP A 961 -7.63 -37.49 -43.93
CA ASP A 961 -7.99 -36.55 -42.85
C ASP A 961 -8.50 -37.25 -41.57
N GLU A 962 -9.04 -38.47 -41.70
CA GLU A 962 -9.51 -39.32 -40.59
C GLU A 962 -8.40 -40.15 -39.92
N ASP A 963 -7.23 -40.26 -40.56
CA ASP A 963 -6.06 -40.98 -40.03
C ASP A 963 -5.25 -40.02 -39.13
N LEU A 964 -4.87 -40.47 -37.94
CA LEU A 964 -4.11 -39.63 -37.02
C LEU A 964 -2.61 -39.98 -37.09
N VAL A 965 -1.82 -39.02 -37.54
CA VAL A 965 -0.35 -39.12 -37.59
C VAL A 965 0.23 -38.37 -36.39
N SER A 966 1.05 -39.06 -35.60
CA SER A 966 1.69 -38.49 -34.42
C SER A 966 3.18 -38.81 -34.37
N ARG A 967 3.96 -37.88 -33.84
CA ARG A 967 5.34 -38.15 -33.42
C ARG A 967 5.33 -38.64 -31.98
N TRP A 968 5.79 -39.87 -31.78
CA TRP A 968 5.64 -40.57 -30.50
C TRP A 968 6.78 -40.28 -29.53
N ALA A 969 8.02 -40.35 -30.02
CA ALA A 969 9.24 -39.95 -29.31
C ALA A 969 10.42 -39.86 -30.28
N GLY A 970 11.26 -38.82 -30.23
CA GLY A 970 12.52 -38.80 -30.99
C GLY A 970 12.35 -39.01 -32.51
N ASP A 971 12.79 -40.16 -33.02
CA ASP A 971 12.67 -40.64 -34.41
C ASP A 971 11.49 -41.60 -34.67
N GLU A 972 10.61 -41.78 -33.69
CA GLU A 972 9.46 -42.68 -33.74
C GLU A 972 8.15 -41.94 -34.07
N TYR A 973 7.35 -42.56 -34.93
CA TYR A 973 6.06 -42.06 -35.39
C TYR A 973 5.00 -43.15 -35.29
N VAL A 974 3.77 -42.75 -34.98
CA VAL A 974 2.61 -43.64 -34.90
C VAL A 974 1.51 -43.10 -35.78
N ILE A 975 0.96 -43.96 -36.63
CA ILE A 975 -0.23 -43.67 -37.43
C ILE A 975 -1.37 -44.55 -36.93
N LEU A 976 -2.44 -43.93 -36.44
CA LEU A 976 -3.68 -44.58 -36.09
C LEU A 976 -4.66 -44.48 -37.26
N LEU A 977 -5.17 -45.64 -37.70
CA LEU A 977 -6.02 -45.79 -38.87
C LEU A 977 -7.38 -46.36 -38.44
N PRO A 978 -8.41 -45.52 -38.26
CA PRO A 978 -9.79 -45.95 -38.04
C PRO A 978 -10.36 -46.73 -39.24
N ASP A 979 -11.30 -47.64 -38.97
CA ASP A 979 -12.00 -48.46 -39.97
C ASP A 979 -11.07 -49.08 -41.04
N THR A 980 -9.90 -49.56 -40.60
CA THR A 980 -8.82 -50.03 -41.46
C THR A 980 -8.35 -51.40 -41.03
N ASP A 981 -8.45 -52.37 -41.94
CA ASP A 981 -7.99 -53.74 -41.73
C ASP A 981 -6.47 -53.89 -41.97
N TYR A 982 -5.91 -55.04 -41.59
CA TYR A 982 -4.48 -55.30 -41.75
C TYR A 982 -4.02 -55.21 -43.21
N SER A 983 -4.85 -55.66 -44.16
CA SER A 983 -4.50 -55.67 -45.58
C SER A 983 -4.40 -54.26 -46.16
N THR A 984 -5.25 -53.35 -45.70
CA THR A 984 -5.25 -51.94 -46.09
C THR A 984 -4.13 -51.18 -45.38
N ALA A 985 -3.93 -51.40 -44.09
CA ALA A 985 -2.78 -50.85 -43.36
C ALA A 985 -1.44 -51.25 -43.99
N GLN A 986 -1.33 -52.50 -44.46
CA GLN A 986 -0.13 -52.98 -45.17
C GLN A 986 0.10 -52.26 -46.51
N LYS A 987 -0.97 -51.93 -47.25
CA LYS A 987 -0.85 -51.12 -48.48
C LYS A 987 -0.39 -49.70 -48.17
N ILE A 988 -0.92 -49.09 -47.10
CA ILE A 988 -0.54 -47.74 -46.67
C ILE A 988 0.93 -47.73 -46.26
N ALA A 989 1.37 -48.69 -45.43
CA ALA A 989 2.77 -48.88 -45.07
C ALA A 989 3.69 -49.10 -46.29
N GLY A 990 3.24 -49.87 -47.29
CA GLY A 990 3.99 -50.09 -48.53
C GLY A 990 4.17 -48.81 -49.35
N ARG A 991 3.14 -47.97 -49.45
CA ARG A 991 3.24 -46.65 -50.09
C ARG A 991 4.14 -45.71 -49.31
N LEU A 992 4.06 -45.72 -47.97
CA LEU A 992 4.95 -44.95 -47.10
C LEU A 992 6.40 -45.32 -47.37
N GLU A 993 6.72 -46.60 -47.33
CA GLU A 993 8.09 -47.09 -47.57
C GLU A 993 8.60 -46.72 -48.97
N GLN A 994 7.75 -46.86 -50.00
CA GLN A 994 8.13 -46.49 -51.36
C GLN A 994 8.39 -44.98 -51.49
N THR A 995 7.50 -44.15 -50.96
CA THR A 995 7.60 -42.68 -51.04
C THR A 995 8.81 -42.17 -50.27
N CYS A 996 9.09 -42.72 -49.08
CA CYS A 996 10.32 -42.43 -48.35
C CYS A 996 11.57 -42.84 -49.12
N ARG A 997 11.58 -44.01 -49.78
CA ARG A 997 12.75 -44.46 -50.56
C ARG A 997 13.01 -43.58 -51.78
N GLU A 998 11.97 -43.07 -52.43
CA GLU A 998 12.06 -42.15 -53.56
C GLU A 998 12.45 -40.73 -53.10
N ALA A 999 12.02 -40.32 -51.91
CA ALA A 999 12.42 -39.09 -51.27
C ALA A 999 13.89 -39.18 -50.80
N LYS A 1000 14.80 -38.53 -51.53
CA LYS A 1000 16.20 -38.38 -51.10
C LYS A 1000 16.33 -37.21 -50.13
N PHE A 1001 17.16 -37.40 -49.10
CA PHE A 1001 17.65 -36.33 -48.24
C PHE A 1001 19.17 -36.22 -48.43
N ARG A 1002 19.64 -35.14 -49.07
CA ARG A 1002 21.07 -34.88 -49.35
C ARG A 1002 21.80 -36.11 -49.91
N ASP A 1003 21.18 -36.74 -50.91
CA ASP A 1003 21.61 -37.97 -51.62
C ASP A 1003 21.55 -39.29 -50.83
N ILE A 1004 21.03 -39.28 -49.61
CA ILE A 1004 20.75 -40.49 -48.82
C ILE A 1004 19.25 -40.84 -48.97
N PRO A 1005 18.89 -42.08 -49.35
CA PRO A 1005 17.50 -42.51 -49.39
C PRO A 1005 16.94 -42.60 -47.96
N ILE A 1006 15.75 -42.06 -47.73
CA ILE A 1006 15.07 -42.17 -46.43
C ILE A 1006 14.55 -43.60 -46.28
N THR A 1007 14.85 -44.24 -45.14
CA THR A 1007 14.40 -45.60 -44.84
C THR A 1007 13.76 -45.67 -43.47
N LEU A 1008 12.67 -46.42 -43.35
CA LEU A 1008 11.91 -46.58 -42.11
C LEU A 1008 11.87 -48.06 -41.69
N GLY A 1009 11.97 -48.32 -40.39
CA GLY A 1009 11.47 -49.55 -39.79
C GLY A 1009 9.95 -49.41 -39.66
N ILE A 1010 9.18 -50.41 -40.10
CA ILE A 1010 7.72 -50.33 -40.07
C ILE A 1010 7.11 -51.59 -39.43
N GLY A 1011 6.25 -51.38 -38.44
CA GLY A 1011 5.48 -52.42 -37.77
C GLY A 1011 3.98 -52.12 -37.83
N ILE A 1012 3.17 -53.14 -38.09
CA ILE A 1012 1.72 -52.97 -38.23
C ILE A 1012 1.02 -53.88 -37.23
N ALA A 1013 0.04 -53.37 -36.49
CA ALA A 1013 -0.87 -54.16 -35.66
C ALA A 1013 -2.31 -53.72 -35.89
N VAL A 1014 -3.27 -54.62 -35.62
CA VAL A 1014 -4.70 -54.35 -35.73
C VAL A 1014 -5.37 -54.78 -34.46
N LYS A 1015 -6.22 -53.90 -33.93
CA LYS A 1015 -7.13 -54.15 -32.84
C LYS A 1015 -8.43 -54.70 -33.40
N LYS A 1016 -8.68 -55.99 -33.15
CA LYS A 1016 -9.84 -56.71 -33.72
C LYS A 1016 -11.06 -56.72 -32.82
N ASP A 1017 -10.84 -56.65 -31.51
CA ASP A 1017 -11.87 -56.73 -30.49
C ASP A 1017 -11.83 -55.47 -29.63
N LEU A 1018 -12.99 -54.97 -29.18
CA LEU A 1018 -13.10 -53.76 -28.33
C LEU A 1018 -12.40 -53.91 -26.98
N GLU A 1019 -12.35 -55.13 -26.44
CA GLU A 1019 -11.76 -55.45 -25.12
C GLU A 1019 -10.22 -55.46 -25.10
N GLU A 1020 -9.57 -55.54 -26.27
CA GLU A 1020 -8.09 -55.59 -26.37
C GLU A 1020 -7.46 -54.22 -26.01
N GLU A 1021 -6.57 -54.12 -25.03
CA GLU A 1021 -6.02 -52.80 -24.69
C GLU A 1021 -5.10 -52.22 -25.79
N PHE A 1022 -5.20 -50.91 -26.03
CA PHE A 1022 -4.36 -50.21 -27.02
C PHE A 1022 -2.86 -50.35 -26.74
N GLY A 1023 -2.46 -50.41 -25.46
CA GLY A 1023 -1.06 -50.64 -25.06
C GLY A 1023 -0.51 -51.97 -25.58
N GLU A 1024 -1.32 -53.03 -25.60
CA GLU A 1024 -0.90 -54.34 -26.13
C GLU A 1024 -0.76 -54.32 -27.66
N VAL A 1025 -1.66 -53.61 -28.35
CA VAL A 1025 -1.64 -53.45 -29.81
C VAL A 1025 -0.43 -52.61 -30.24
N LEU A 1026 -0.14 -51.51 -29.53
CA LEU A 1026 1.07 -50.71 -29.72
C LEU A 1026 2.33 -51.53 -29.53
N THR A 1027 2.44 -52.28 -28.44
CA THR A 1027 3.58 -53.18 -28.16
C THR A 1027 3.78 -54.22 -29.27
N ARG A 1028 2.69 -54.70 -29.89
CA ARG A 1028 2.77 -55.64 -31.02
C ARG A 1028 3.25 -54.96 -32.30
N ALA A 1029 2.83 -53.73 -32.56
CA ALA A 1029 3.30 -52.93 -33.69
C ALA A 1029 4.79 -52.61 -33.55
N ASP A 1030 5.21 -52.12 -32.38
CA ASP A 1030 6.61 -51.84 -32.03
C ASP A 1030 7.52 -53.07 -32.22
N LYS A 1031 7.16 -54.23 -31.63
CA LYS A 1031 7.92 -55.49 -31.83
C LYS A 1031 8.05 -55.89 -33.31
N ARG A 1032 7.05 -55.61 -34.14
CA ARG A 1032 7.10 -55.88 -35.58
C ARG A 1032 8.00 -54.89 -36.31
N MET A 1033 7.98 -53.63 -35.91
CA MET A 1033 8.87 -52.58 -36.40
C MET A 1033 10.33 -52.93 -36.12
N TYR A 1034 10.64 -53.33 -34.89
CA TYR A 1034 12.00 -53.73 -34.50
C TYR A 1034 12.54 -54.91 -35.33
N ASN A 1035 11.70 -55.92 -35.60
CA ASN A 1035 12.08 -57.05 -36.46
C ASN A 1035 12.31 -56.63 -37.93
N ASP A 1036 11.50 -55.71 -38.45
CA ASP A 1036 11.68 -55.14 -39.79
C ASP A 1036 12.99 -54.34 -39.88
N LYS A 1037 13.33 -53.57 -38.84
CA LYS A 1037 14.58 -52.81 -38.70
C LYS A 1037 15.82 -53.72 -38.73
N LEU A 1038 15.80 -54.84 -37.99
CA LEU A 1038 16.87 -55.85 -38.01
C LEU A 1038 17.07 -56.50 -39.40
N THR A 1039 15.98 -56.74 -40.12
CA THR A 1039 16.04 -57.34 -41.46
C THR A 1039 16.60 -56.35 -42.49
N LYS A 1040 16.27 -55.07 -42.35
CA LYS A 1040 16.72 -53.99 -43.24
C LYS A 1040 18.16 -53.55 -42.96
N SER A 1041 18.65 -53.60 -41.72
CA SER A 1041 20.02 -53.19 -41.35
C SER A 1041 21.10 -54.01 -42.08
N GLN A 1042 20.93 -55.33 -42.18
CA GLN A 1042 21.85 -56.24 -42.89
C GLN A 1042 22.01 -55.90 -44.40
N SER A 1043 21.00 -55.26 -45.00
CA SER A 1043 21.03 -54.83 -46.41
C SER A 1043 21.54 -53.41 -46.61
N THR A 1044 21.48 -52.58 -45.56
CA THR A 1044 21.84 -51.15 -45.58
C THR A 1044 23.33 -50.97 -45.28
N GLU A 1045 23.90 -51.79 -44.38
CA GLU A 1045 25.35 -51.88 -44.12
C GLU A 1045 26.15 -52.14 -45.42
N ASN A 1046 25.67 -53.07 -46.25
CA ASN A 1046 26.31 -53.39 -47.55
C ASN A 1046 26.26 -52.24 -48.59
N LYS A 1047 25.32 -51.29 -48.45
CA LYS A 1047 25.20 -50.10 -49.33
C LYS A 1047 26.00 -48.92 -48.80
N LEU A 1048 26.06 -48.71 -47.48
CA LEU A 1048 26.88 -47.68 -46.83
C LEU A 1048 28.37 -47.89 -47.09
N VAL A 1049 28.86 -49.13 -46.94
CA VAL A 1049 30.25 -49.51 -47.26
C VAL A 1049 30.57 -49.23 -48.75
N ARG A 1050 29.62 -49.49 -49.65
CA ARG A 1050 29.76 -49.19 -51.09
C ARG A 1050 29.78 -47.70 -51.43
N ASN A 1051 29.09 -46.87 -50.65
CA ASN A 1051 29.07 -45.42 -50.86
C ASN A 1051 30.35 -44.76 -50.34
N MET A 1052 30.88 -45.18 -49.18
CA MET A 1052 32.19 -44.71 -48.70
C MET A 1052 33.33 -45.07 -49.66
N LEU A 1053 33.25 -46.25 -50.30
CA LEU A 1053 34.17 -46.67 -51.36
C LEU A 1053 34.22 -45.72 -52.56
N ASN A 1054 33.08 -45.11 -52.93
CA ASN A 1054 33.04 -44.14 -54.01
C ASN A 1054 33.72 -42.82 -53.60
N THR A 1055 33.61 -42.42 -52.33
CA THR A 1055 34.26 -41.21 -51.80
C THR A 1055 35.78 -41.39 -51.68
N LEU A 1056 36.25 -42.57 -51.21
CA LEU A 1056 37.67 -42.90 -51.11
C LEU A 1056 38.39 -42.84 -52.48
N GLY A 1057 37.75 -43.39 -53.52
CA GLY A 1057 38.30 -43.40 -54.88
C GLY A 1057 38.36 -42.02 -55.58
N THR A 1058 37.80 -40.97 -54.99
CA THR A 1058 37.86 -39.59 -55.57
C THR A 1058 39.03 -38.76 -55.05
N LYS A 1059 39.66 -39.14 -53.93
CA LYS A 1059 40.76 -38.39 -53.29
C LYS A 1059 42.11 -39.12 -53.26
N SER A 1060 42.11 -40.45 -53.39
CA SER A 1060 43.31 -41.29 -53.45
C SER A 1060 43.69 -41.59 -54.89
N ALA A 1061 44.99 -41.74 -55.19
CA ALA A 1061 45.48 -42.24 -56.49
C ALA A 1061 45.15 -43.74 -56.73
N GLU A 1062 44.56 -44.42 -55.74
CA GLU A 1062 44.17 -45.83 -55.82
C GLU A 1062 42.80 -46.00 -56.48
N THR A 1063 42.74 -46.86 -57.49
CA THR A 1063 41.51 -47.14 -58.23
C THR A 1063 40.58 -48.05 -57.45
N LYS A 1064 39.25 -47.94 -57.67
CA LYS A 1064 38.24 -48.88 -57.16
C LYS A 1064 38.58 -50.35 -57.44
N GLU A 1065 39.32 -50.59 -58.52
CA GLU A 1065 39.82 -51.92 -58.90
C GLU A 1065 40.88 -52.45 -57.92
N HIS A 1066 41.74 -51.60 -57.34
CA HIS A 1066 42.71 -51.99 -56.33
C HIS A 1066 42.03 -52.53 -55.06
N ALA A 1067 41.06 -51.79 -54.50
CA ALA A 1067 40.33 -52.23 -53.31
C ALA A 1067 39.57 -53.57 -53.54
N MET A 1068 39.02 -53.77 -54.75
CA MET A 1068 38.34 -55.02 -55.11
C MET A 1068 39.31 -56.20 -55.25
N ARG A 1069 40.48 -56.02 -55.88
CA ARG A 1069 41.51 -57.06 -55.99
C ARG A 1069 42.10 -57.42 -54.63
N LEU A 1070 42.36 -56.42 -53.80
CA LEU A 1070 42.87 -56.60 -52.45
C LEU A 1070 41.90 -57.41 -51.58
N THR A 1071 40.61 -57.10 -51.66
CA THR A 1071 39.54 -57.82 -50.95
C THR A 1071 39.47 -59.29 -51.39
N ASP A 1072 39.51 -59.57 -52.70
CA ASP A 1072 39.53 -60.95 -53.22
C ASP A 1072 40.76 -61.75 -52.72
N LEU A 1073 41.95 -61.16 -52.84
CA LEU A 1073 43.20 -61.80 -52.42
C LEU A 1073 43.26 -62.04 -50.90
N ALA A 1074 42.79 -61.07 -50.11
CA ALA A 1074 42.72 -61.20 -48.66
C ALA A 1074 41.71 -62.28 -48.25
N HIS A 1075 40.53 -62.30 -48.87
CA HIS A 1075 39.50 -63.30 -48.61
C HIS A 1075 39.98 -64.72 -48.91
N ARG A 1076 40.60 -64.93 -50.08
CA ARG A 1076 41.18 -66.23 -50.48
C ARG A 1076 42.30 -66.69 -49.54
N LEU A 1077 43.14 -65.77 -49.07
CA LEU A 1077 44.20 -66.10 -48.09
C LEU A 1077 43.57 -66.45 -46.73
N GLY A 1078 42.54 -65.72 -46.31
CA GLY A 1078 41.75 -65.98 -45.10
C GLY A 1078 41.08 -67.37 -45.09
N GLU A 1079 40.48 -67.76 -46.21
CA GLU A 1079 39.89 -69.10 -46.37
C GLU A 1079 40.96 -70.20 -46.30
N LYS A 1080 42.13 -69.98 -46.92
CA LYS A 1080 43.24 -70.93 -46.93
C LYS A 1080 43.77 -71.23 -45.53
N ILE A 1081 43.72 -70.25 -44.63
CA ILE A 1081 44.12 -70.39 -43.23
C ILE A 1081 42.95 -70.71 -42.28
N LYS A 1082 41.73 -70.91 -42.83
CA LYS A 1082 40.51 -71.30 -42.11
C LYS A 1082 39.99 -70.27 -41.11
N LEU A 1083 39.97 -68.99 -41.48
CA LEU A 1083 39.26 -67.96 -40.70
C LEU A 1083 37.74 -68.25 -40.62
N SER A 1084 37.12 -67.83 -39.53
CA SER A 1084 35.66 -67.88 -39.38
C SER A 1084 34.95 -66.92 -40.34
N SER A 1085 33.64 -67.13 -40.56
CA SER A 1085 32.83 -66.26 -41.42
C SER A 1085 32.83 -64.80 -40.94
N ASP A 1086 32.80 -64.58 -39.63
CA ASP A 1086 32.94 -63.26 -39.00
C ASP A 1086 34.33 -62.64 -39.26
N GLU A 1087 35.42 -63.41 -39.11
CA GLU A 1087 36.78 -62.94 -39.41
C GLU A 1087 37.01 -62.65 -40.90
N LEU A 1088 36.37 -63.42 -41.80
CA LEU A 1088 36.41 -63.17 -43.24
C LEU A 1088 35.67 -61.90 -43.65
N ASN A 1089 34.54 -61.60 -43.00
CA ASN A 1089 33.80 -60.35 -43.20
C ASN A 1089 34.62 -59.16 -42.71
N LYS A 1090 35.19 -59.28 -41.51
CA LYS A 1090 36.13 -58.31 -40.91
C LYS A 1090 37.34 -58.06 -41.81
N LEU A 1091 37.94 -59.11 -42.36
CA LEU A 1091 39.07 -59.02 -43.28
C LEU A 1091 38.71 -58.33 -44.60
N SER A 1092 37.51 -58.58 -45.13
CA SER A 1092 37.02 -57.94 -46.36
C SER A 1092 36.75 -56.44 -46.15
N LEU A 1093 36.18 -56.09 -45.00
CA LEU A 1093 35.96 -54.70 -44.60
C LEU A 1093 37.30 -53.98 -44.34
N LEU A 1094 38.26 -54.65 -43.70
CA LEU A 1094 39.61 -54.14 -43.49
C LEU A 1094 40.34 -53.89 -44.81
N ALA A 1095 40.31 -54.83 -45.76
CA ALA A 1095 40.90 -54.64 -47.10
C ALA A 1095 40.34 -53.41 -47.81
N THR A 1096 39.05 -53.13 -47.60
CA THR A 1096 38.36 -51.97 -48.17
C THR A 1096 38.76 -50.65 -47.50
N LEU A 1097 39.02 -50.65 -46.19
CA LEU A 1097 39.17 -49.44 -45.37
C LEU A 1097 40.59 -49.18 -44.86
N HIS A 1098 41.55 -50.08 -45.09
CA HIS A 1098 42.89 -50.01 -44.47
C HIS A 1098 43.61 -48.67 -44.68
N ASP A 1099 43.35 -48.02 -45.83
CA ASP A 1099 43.94 -46.74 -46.21
C ASP A 1099 43.02 -45.51 -46.01
N ILE A 1100 41.92 -45.64 -45.28
CA ILE A 1100 40.93 -44.55 -45.07
C ILE A 1100 41.56 -43.27 -44.51
N GLY A 1101 42.66 -43.38 -43.75
CA GLY A 1101 43.39 -42.23 -43.23
C GLY A 1101 44.04 -41.32 -44.28
N LYS A 1102 44.31 -41.83 -45.50
CA LYS A 1102 44.87 -41.04 -46.61
C LYS A 1102 43.92 -39.91 -47.04
N THR A 1103 42.61 -40.02 -46.78
CA THR A 1103 41.61 -38.97 -47.07
C THR A 1103 41.88 -37.64 -46.34
N THR A 1104 42.64 -37.68 -45.26
CA THR A 1104 43.02 -36.52 -44.44
C THR A 1104 44.33 -35.88 -44.87
N ILE A 1105 45.00 -36.45 -45.88
CA ILE A 1105 46.26 -35.96 -46.44
C ILE A 1105 45.94 -35.17 -47.70
N SER A 1106 46.66 -34.06 -47.90
CA SER A 1106 46.48 -33.20 -49.07
C SER A 1106 46.72 -33.97 -50.37
N GLU A 1107 45.79 -33.84 -51.32
CA GLU A 1107 45.87 -34.46 -52.66
C GLU A 1107 47.18 -34.11 -53.36
N LYS A 1108 47.69 -32.88 -53.19
CA LYS A 1108 48.98 -32.43 -53.74
C LYS A 1108 50.18 -33.25 -53.26
N ILE A 1109 50.10 -33.84 -52.06
CA ILE A 1109 51.15 -34.72 -51.50
C ILE A 1109 50.96 -36.14 -52.06
N LEU A 1110 49.73 -36.63 -52.17
CA LEU A 1110 49.41 -37.97 -52.66
C LEU A 1110 49.69 -38.15 -54.16
N THR A 1111 49.58 -37.09 -54.97
CA THR A 1111 49.74 -37.13 -56.43
C THR A 1111 51.07 -36.53 -56.93
N LYS A 1112 52.03 -36.21 -56.05
CA LYS A 1112 53.29 -35.54 -56.40
C LYS A 1112 54.20 -36.45 -57.26
N GLU A 1113 54.76 -35.91 -58.35
CA GLU A 1113 55.67 -36.63 -59.25
C GLU A 1113 57.14 -36.65 -58.78
N GLU A 1114 57.52 -35.71 -57.93
CA GLU A 1114 58.87 -35.61 -57.36
C GLU A 1114 59.02 -36.38 -56.03
N LYS A 1115 60.25 -36.65 -55.61
CA LYS A 1115 60.49 -37.28 -54.29
C LYS A 1115 59.90 -36.41 -53.17
N LEU A 1116 59.14 -37.04 -52.29
CA LEU A 1116 58.57 -36.40 -51.10
C LEU A 1116 59.68 -35.87 -50.19
N THR A 1117 59.44 -34.71 -49.58
CA THR A 1117 60.31 -34.19 -48.51
C THR A 1117 60.15 -35.03 -47.24
N GLU A 1118 61.10 -34.93 -46.30
CA GLU A 1118 61.02 -35.68 -45.04
C GLU A 1118 59.76 -35.33 -44.24
N GLU A 1119 59.32 -34.07 -44.29
CA GLU A 1119 58.08 -33.59 -43.66
C GLU A 1119 56.82 -34.12 -44.35
N GLU A 1120 56.80 -34.17 -45.69
CA GLU A 1120 55.71 -34.77 -46.46
C GLU A 1120 55.63 -36.29 -46.21
N TRP A 1121 56.78 -36.96 -46.11
CA TRP A 1121 56.86 -38.38 -45.79
C TRP A 1121 56.38 -38.70 -44.37
N GLN A 1122 56.70 -37.84 -43.40
CA GLN A 1122 56.21 -37.96 -42.04
C GLN A 1122 54.67 -37.82 -42.00
N THR A 1123 54.12 -36.91 -42.80
CA THR A 1123 52.66 -36.74 -42.95
C THR A 1123 51.98 -38.00 -43.49
N ILE A 1124 52.63 -38.72 -44.42
CA ILE A 1124 52.11 -40.00 -44.93
C ILE A 1124 52.13 -41.09 -43.85
N LYS A 1125 53.17 -41.14 -43.00
CA LYS A 1125 53.25 -42.15 -41.93
C LYS A 1125 52.17 -42.00 -40.85
N GLU A 1126 51.49 -40.86 -40.77
CA GLU A 1126 50.39 -40.63 -39.83
C GLU A 1126 49.05 -41.24 -40.29
N HIS A 1127 48.93 -41.67 -41.56
CA HIS A 1127 47.63 -42.15 -42.07
C HIS A 1127 47.06 -43.37 -41.33
N PRO A 1128 47.83 -44.33 -40.78
CA PRO A 1128 47.25 -45.42 -40.00
C PRO A 1128 46.66 -44.93 -38.67
N GLU A 1129 47.28 -43.94 -38.03
CA GLU A 1129 46.76 -43.33 -36.80
C GLU A 1129 45.51 -42.49 -37.06
N ARG A 1130 45.47 -41.76 -38.18
CA ARG A 1130 44.29 -41.01 -38.60
C ARG A 1130 43.15 -41.94 -39.03
N GLY A 1131 43.46 -43.02 -39.75
CA GLY A 1131 42.50 -44.05 -40.13
C GLY A 1131 41.92 -44.78 -38.92
N TYR A 1132 42.74 -45.06 -37.90
CA TYR A 1132 42.27 -45.57 -36.60
C TYR A 1132 41.25 -44.64 -35.95
N LYS A 1133 41.52 -43.34 -35.89
CA LYS A 1133 40.59 -42.36 -35.29
C LYS A 1133 39.26 -42.32 -36.03
N ILE A 1134 39.29 -42.37 -37.36
CA ILE A 1134 38.08 -42.40 -38.20
C ILE A 1134 37.28 -43.67 -37.93
N ALA A 1135 37.93 -44.83 -37.95
CA ALA A 1135 37.27 -46.12 -37.74
C ALA A 1135 36.78 -46.31 -36.30
N ALA A 1136 37.51 -45.81 -35.29
CA ALA A 1136 37.14 -45.92 -33.87
C ALA A 1136 35.96 -45.01 -33.49
N ALA A 1137 35.71 -43.94 -34.25
CA ALA A 1137 34.59 -43.03 -34.03
C ALA A 1137 33.24 -43.61 -34.52
N THR A 1138 33.25 -44.72 -35.25
CA THR A 1138 32.04 -45.37 -35.78
C THR A 1138 31.86 -46.73 -35.13
N GLU A 1139 30.71 -46.96 -34.51
CA GLU A 1139 30.39 -48.21 -33.78
C GLU A 1139 30.53 -49.46 -34.67
N GLU A 1140 30.16 -49.34 -35.95
CA GLU A 1140 30.28 -50.39 -36.98
C GLU A 1140 31.73 -50.73 -37.36
N PHE A 1141 32.66 -49.77 -37.30
CA PHE A 1141 34.05 -49.94 -37.74
C PHE A 1141 35.06 -50.03 -36.58
N ALA A 1142 34.63 -49.72 -35.36
CA ALA A 1142 35.42 -49.81 -34.15
C ALA A 1142 36.13 -51.16 -33.97
N PRO A 1143 35.50 -52.32 -34.28
CA PRO A 1143 36.19 -53.61 -34.20
C PRO A 1143 37.43 -53.71 -35.10
N MET A 1144 37.46 -52.98 -36.23
CA MET A 1144 38.54 -52.99 -37.23
C MET A 1144 39.59 -51.90 -37.04
N ALA A 1145 39.30 -50.88 -36.23
CA ALA A 1145 40.20 -49.75 -36.02
C ALA A 1145 41.61 -50.20 -35.63
N ARG A 1146 41.73 -51.15 -34.69
CA ARG A 1146 43.03 -51.70 -34.27
C ARG A 1146 43.79 -52.37 -35.42
N ALA A 1147 43.11 -53.05 -36.33
CA ALA A 1147 43.76 -53.69 -37.47
C ALA A 1147 44.20 -52.66 -38.53
N ILE A 1148 43.44 -51.58 -38.70
CA ILE A 1148 43.80 -50.41 -39.53
C ILE A 1148 45.03 -49.71 -38.95
N LEU A 1149 45.13 -49.54 -37.64
CA LEU A 1149 46.27 -48.86 -37.01
C LEU A 1149 47.62 -49.54 -37.32
N HIS A 1150 47.62 -50.88 -37.42
CA HIS A 1150 48.84 -51.69 -37.43
C HIS A 1150 49.16 -52.38 -38.76
N HIS A 1151 48.47 -52.04 -39.86
CA HIS A 1151 48.68 -52.70 -41.16
C HIS A 1151 50.03 -52.39 -41.82
N HIS A 1152 50.76 -51.37 -41.34
CA HIS A 1152 52.14 -51.04 -41.76
C HIS A 1152 53.23 -51.46 -40.76
N GLU A 1153 52.89 -52.24 -39.74
CA GLU A 1153 53.88 -52.85 -38.85
C GLU A 1153 54.65 -53.96 -39.59
N HIS A 1154 55.96 -54.07 -39.34
CA HIS A 1154 56.81 -55.10 -39.94
C HIS A 1154 57.08 -56.21 -38.93
N TRP A 1155 57.14 -57.47 -39.38
CA TRP A 1155 57.37 -58.63 -38.51
C TRP A 1155 58.57 -58.49 -37.55
N ASN A 1156 59.65 -57.82 -37.98
CA ASN A 1156 60.86 -57.55 -37.19
C ASN A 1156 60.80 -56.27 -36.31
N GLY A 1157 59.68 -55.54 -36.32
CA GLY A 1157 59.47 -54.30 -35.54
C GLY A 1157 60.14 -53.06 -36.11
N THR A 1158 60.45 -53.05 -37.40
CA THR A 1158 60.93 -51.84 -38.12
C THR A 1158 59.79 -51.04 -38.76
N GLY A 1159 58.55 -51.50 -38.63
CA GLY A 1159 57.36 -50.81 -39.15
C GLY A 1159 56.85 -49.72 -38.23
N TYR A 1160 55.73 -49.12 -38.60
CA TYR A 1160 55.09 -48.00 -37.90
C TYR A 1160 53.58 -48.26 -37.77
N PRO A 1161 52.86 -47.60 -36.84
CA PRO A 1161 53.29 -46.50 -35.95
C PRO A 1161 53.84 -46.88 -34.57
N LYS A 1162 53.65 -48.12 -34.09
CA LYS A 1162 54.04 -48.56 -32.74
C LYS A 1162 55.27 -49.48 -32.68
N GLY A 1163 55.74 -50.00 -33.82
CA GLY A 1163 56.95 -50.83 -33.90
C GLY A 1163 56.76 -52.24 -33.34
N LEU A 1164 55.56 -52.79 -33.47
CA LEU A 1164 55.17 -54.11 -32.93
C LEU A 1164 55.96 -55.25 -33.60
N ARG A 1165 56.22 -56.34 -32.86
CA ARG A 1165 57.03 -57.48 -33.33
C ARG A 1165 56.26 -58.79 -33.34
N GLY A 1166 56.46 -59.58 -34.40
CA GLY A 1166 55.90 -60.92 -34.50
C GLY A 1166 54.37 -60.97 -34.34
N GLU A 1167 53.89 -61.79 -33.42
CA GLU A 1167 52.46 -62.02 -33.17
C GLU A 1167 51.75 -60.88 -32.44
N GLU A 1168 52.48 -59.87 -31.94
CA GLU A 1168 51.89 -58.64 -31.39
C GLU A 1168 51.13 -57.85 -32.46
N ILE A 1169 51.49 -58.03 -33.74
CA ILE A 1169 50.79 -57.46 -34.89
C ILE A 1169 49.48 -58.25 -35.11
N PRO A 1170 48.30 -57.59 -35.14
CA PRO A 1170 47.03 -58.26 -35.38
C PRO A 1170 47.06 -59.16 -36.62
N LEU A 1171 46.46 -60.35 -36.52
CA LEU A 1171 46.48 -61.34 -37.60
C LEU A 1171 45.95 -60.77 -38.93
N LEU A 1172 44.84 -60.04 -38.89
CA LEU A 1172 44.26 -59.42 -40.09
C LEU A 1172 45.19 -58.37 -40.70
N SER A 1173 45.92 -57.59 -39.89
CA SER A 1173 46.93 -56.63 -40.36
C SER A 1173 48.10 -57.32 -41.07
N ARG A 1174 48.56 -58.47 -40.56
CA ARG A 1174 49.62 -59.27 -41.19
C ARG A 1174 49.19 -59.82 -42.56
N ILE A 1175 47.92 -60.21 -42.70
CA ILE A 1175 47.34 -60.66 -43.97
C ILE A 1175 47.30 -59.51 -44.98
N ILE A 1176 46.76 -58.35 -44.58
CA ILE A 1176 46.67 -57.18 -45.46
C ILE A 1176 48.05 -56.69 -45.91
N ALA A 1177 49.05 -56.66 -45.02
CA ALA A 1177 50.41 -56.23 -45.38
C ALA A 1177 51.02 -57.07 -46.52
N ILE A 1178 50.77 -58.39 -46.56
CA ILE A 1178 51.25 -59.29 -47.61
C ILE A 1178 50.48 -59.05 -48.92
N VAL A 1179 49.16 -58.95 -48.82
CA VAL A 1179 48.27 -58.82 -49.98
C VAL A 1179 48.43 -57.46 -50.67
N ASP A 1180 48.58 -56.38 -49.90
CA ASP A 1180 48.81 -55.03 -50.40
C ASP A 1180 50.16 -54.92 -51.10
N ALA A 1181 51.24 -55.41 -50.47
CA ALA A 1181 52.55 -55.43 -51.11
C ALA A 1181 52.54 -56.22 -52.43
N TYR A 1182 51.80 -57.33 -52.52
CA TYR A 1182 51.65 -58.11 -53.74
C TYR A 1182 50.87 -57.36 -54.84
N ASP A 1183 49.71 -56.77 -54.52
CA ASP A 1183 48.91 -56.02 -55.50
C ASP A 1183 49.71 -54.81 -56.01
N VAL A 1184 50.36 -54.06 -55.12
CA VAL A 1184 51.20 -52.92 -55.48
C VAL A 1184 52.35 -53.31 -56.43
N MET A 1185 53.02 -54.44 -56.19
CA MET A 1185 54.12 -54.89 -57.06
C MET A 1185 53.64 -55.37 -58.43
N THR A 1186 52.46 -55.98 -58.51
CA THR A 1186 51.95 -56.60 -59.74
C THR A 1186 51.05 -55.70 -60.57
N ALA A 1187 50.43 -54.68 -59.96
CA ALA A 1187 49.64 -53.65 -60.64
C ALA A 1187 50.49 -52.42 -61.02
N GLY A 1188 51.62 -52.19 -60.33
CA GLY A 1188 52.50 -51.04 -60.54
C GLY A 1188 52.04 -49.78 -59.81
N ARG A 1189 52.90 -48.75 -59.79
CA ARG A 1189 52.60 -47.39 -59.30
C ARG A 1189 52.93 -46.38 -60.40
N PRO A 1190 52.42 -45.13 -60.36
CA PRO A 1190 52.73 -44.09 -61.34
C PRO A 1190 54.24 -43.88 -61.63
N TYR A 1191 55.12 -44.20 -60.66
CA TYR A 1191 56.58 -44.04 -60.78
C TYR A 1191 57.38 -45.35 -60.65
N LYS A 1192 56.73 -46.52 -60.70
CA LYS A 1192 57.40 -47.83 -60.61
C LYS A 1192 56.63 -48.87 -61.41
N GLU A 1193 57.27 -49.39 -62.46
CA GLU A 1193 56.67 -50.41 -63.34
C GLU A 1193 56.32 -51.69 -62.57
N ALA A 1194 55.23 -52.33 -62.98
CA ALA A 1194 54.78 -53.60 -62.43
C ALA A 1194 55.81 -54.71 -62.72
N VAL A 1195 56.11 -55.54 -61.74
CA VAL A 1195 56.98 -56.71 -61.89
C VAL A 1195 56.15 -57.97 -62.16
N SER A 1196 56.78 -59.00 -62.71
CA SER A 1196 56.09 -60.28 -62.96
C SER A 1196 55.61 -60.93 -61.64
N LYS A 1197 54.59 -61.80 -61.72
CA LYS A 1197 54.09 -62.52 -60.55
C LYS A 1197 55.18 -63.35 -59.89
N GLU A 1198 56.07 -63.95 -60.68
CA GLU A 1198 57.20 -64.73 -60.22
C GLU A 1198 58.21 -63.88 -59.43
N GLU A 1199 58.52 -62.68 -59.91
CA GLU A 1199 59.41 -61.72 -59.23
C GLU A 1199 58.77 -61.17 -57.95
N ALA A 1200 57.48 -60.81 -57.98
CA ALA A 1200 56.75 -60.36 -56.79
C ALA A 1200 56.71 -61.45 -55.69
N LEU A 1201 56.50 -62.71 -56.06
CA LEU A 1201 56.55 -63.83 -55.12
C LEU A 1201 57.98 -64.12 -54.60
N GLN A 1202 59.02 -63.89 -55.41
CA GLN A 1202 60.40 -63.98 -54.93
C GLN A 1202 60.72 -62.89 -53.91
N GLU A 1203 60.23 -61.67 -54.12
CA GLU A 1203 60.41 -60.55 -53.21
C GLU A 1203 59.66 -60.76 -51.88
N ILE A 1204 58.40 -61.21 -51.92
CA ILE A 1204 57.63 -61.55 -50.70
C ILE A 1204 58.33 -62.65 -49.89
N LYS A 1205 58.90 -63.66 -50.56
CA LYS A 1205 59.70 -64.71 -49.90
C LYS A 1205 60.99 -64.17 -49.30
N ARG A 1206 61.69 -63.27 -50.00
CA ARG A 1206 62.91 -62.63 -49.50
C ARG A 1206 62.64 -61.82 -48.23
N CYS A 1207 61.47 -61.19 -48.15
CA CYS A 1207 61.02 -60.38 -47.02
C CYS A 1207 60.30 -61.18 -45.91
N ALA A 1208 60.18 -62.50 -46.03
CA ALA A 1208 59.61 -63.37 -45.00
C ALA A 1208 60.47 -63.35 -43.73
N GLY A 1209 59.86 -63.14 -42.57
CA GLY A 1209 60.56 -63.02 -41.27
C GLY A 1209 61.22 -61.66 -41.03
N SER A 1210 61.14 -60.72 -41.98
CA SER A 1210 61.57 -59.32 -41.79
C SER A 1210 60.38 -58.37 -41.89
N GLN A 1211 59.80 -58.22 -43.08
CA GLN A 1211 58.60 -57.41 -43.29
C GLN A 1211 57.33 -58.22 -43.03
N PHE A 1212 57.28 -59.45 -43.54
CA PHE A 1212 56.08 -60.28 -43.53
C PHE A 1212 56.18 -61.49 -42.60
N ASP A 1213 55.04 -61.96 -42.11
CA ASP A 1213 54.92 -63.19 -41.33
C ASP A 1213 55.36 -64.41 -42.18
N PRO A 1214 56.39 -65.17 -41.75
CA PRO A 1214 56.95 -66.27 -42.54
C PRO A 1214 55.99 -67.44 -42.75
N GLU A 1215 55.02 -67.67 -41.85
CA GLU A 1215 54.03 -68.75 -42.00
C GLU A 1215 52.91 -68.33 -42.96
N LEU A 1216 52.45 -67.07 -42.89
CA LEU A 1216 51.46 -66.55 -43.84
C LEU A 1216 52.04 -66.42 -45.25
N VAL A 1217 53.31 -66.06 -45.40
CA VAL A 1217 53.98 -66.02 -46.72
C VAL A 1217 53.98 -67.40 -47.39
N LYS A 1218 54.22 -68.49 -46.64
CA LYS A 1218 54.13 -69.85 -47.20
C LYS A 1218 52.75 -70.13 -47.76
N LYS A 1219 51.70 -69.80 -46.99
CA LYS A 1219 50.29 -70.00 -47.39
C LYS A 1219 49.88 -69.12 -48.55
N PHE A 1220 50.36 -67.88 -48.60
CA PHE A 1220 50.11 -66.97 -49.71
C PHE A 1220 50.79 -67.45 -51.01
N VAL A 1221 52.03 -67.89 -50.95
CA VAL A 1221 52.73 -68.46 -52.12
C VAL A 1221 52.04 -69.74 -52.62
N GLU A 1222 51.56 -70.60 -51.72
CA GLU A 1222 50.76 -71.79 -52.07
C GLU A 1222 49.40 -71.44 -52.69
N MET A 1223 48.86 -70.26 -52.41
CA MET A 1223 47.58 -69.78 -52.95
C MET A 1223 47.70 -69.19 -54.35
N ILE A 1224 48.84 -68.54 -54.65
CA ILE A 1224 49.07 -67.86 -55.93
C ILE A 1224 49.63 -68.81 -57.00
N LYS A 1225 50.37 -69.84 -56.59
CA LYS A 1225 50.75 -70.97 -57.47
C LYS A 1225 49.55 -71.83 -57.83
#